data_AF-A0A842R0T5-F1
#
_entry.id   AF-A0A842R0T5-F1
#
_cell.length_a   1.000
_cell.length_b   1.000
_cell.length_c   1.000
_cell.angle_alpha   90.00
_cell.angle_beta   90.00
_cell.angle_gamma   90.00
#
_symmetry.space_group_name_H-M   'P 1'
#
loop_
_entity.id
_entity.type
_entity.pdbx_description
1 polymer ?
#
loop_
_entity_poly.entity_id
_entity_poly.type
_entity_poly.pdbx_seq_one_letter_code
_entity_poly.pdbx_strand_id
1 'polypeptide(L)'
;MDAIHRKLIFGCINAIFAATVITVVLLDFTGMYKWIDVFMSNFIKDPLFWGVLITGILLESEFFQWVRRSKRSGITDLVFILFMFLLMLFLTGDLLTGIMGAFSIYLVIGSFELKEHEVINKVILISAITYNVLFAAGLFDFFYNRIAPGPPIDLMDKMFSLTLWIILILGFVFFGRKYIVVWRFMSPQYITLALYLLSWLLITTIGFLFKIQQIFNWIFPTLLATNIFVYLFTGVFIDKFLGVKPINDYIGEKSTRITKMVENVQERIGLEGRVKVGYGRYPIINAMAYGPFFDKRICIIAPNLELPEDELEAIIAHELGHLKFNHPFKLLMINVIDLLIRWFVGLLPGFYIPATYYDITFGKNFMMFGIELDIIWFIILNLLVFAFLYVFVRIMEAHADAIVKKVGLGEQLAKALYNLESYYALGRQVGVNVVLLADEKLDKKHEIINYIYAARALNNQLYKPSRLTGLTILLNSHPPTFLRIANMLLDDDEVYSAWQETLLPMKLFRKKNVVSFSHKMEEIRGKLDDITRKKFVEKFSKEIHGDLPSFLEMLRLHWNKDNCVGRQVLAIDKLLELVKHVKITGIQYRNSITVPWVYMADRVNDESSSNDPLEMNPDHVDLKLVQNGETYLIKKEKQVTLEEVLDGKKKKDIECNVKIRGEDNRDTIKYSLIKNQLSKEFFKALVGSPIFWNNNEAIEVFECVDFMDAESIKDIILVGKKHGNGETRKFDIVNYRFNTGRLVLVIHSDDRYHQGYFDFLRWCMEQEVLFKLFLKKPVNNDHSCKVSSVDPIGGTIEFEDTFEDRLEAKLDEIDYLLLEHDSISLKGIENESFMQKLAYAIGELRHSIAWIPR
;
A
#
# COMPACT_ATOMS: atom_id res chain seq x y z
N MET A 1 27.74 2.89 10.73
CA MET A 1 28.43 4.19 10.71
C MET A 1 28.66 4.64 12.15
N ASP A 2 29.91 4.73 12.61
CA ASP A 2 30.20 4.91 14.04
C ASP A 2 29.72 6.24 14.62
N ALA A 3 29.46 6.26 15.93
CA ALA A 3 29.04 7.46 16.67
C ALA A 3 30.01 8.65 16.52
N ILE A 4 31.29 8.38 16.30
CA ILE A 4 32.33 9.39 16.04
C ILE A 4 32.14 10.03 14.68
N HIS A 5 31.89 9.24 13.63
CA HIS A 5 31.60 9.74 12.28
C HIS A 5 30.30 10.57 12.24
N ARG A 6 29.27 10.18 13.00
CA ARG A 6 28.01 10.95 13.11
C ARG A 6 28.20 12.30 13.82
N LYS A 7 28.99 12.37 14.88
CA LYS A 7 29.35 13.62 15.57
C LYS A 7 30.25 14.52 14.72
N LEU A 8 31.16 13.93 13.94
CA LEU A 8 31.99 14.66 13.00
C LEU A 8 31.15 15.27 11.88
N ILE A 9 30.20 14.51 11.32
CA ILE A 9 29.23 15.01 10.34
C ILE A 9 28.32 16.08 10.93
N PHE A 10 27.86 15.95 12.18
CA PHE A 10 27.14 17.02 12.86
C PHE A 10 27.96 18.29 12.97
N GLY A 11 29.23 18.16 13.37
CA GLY A 11 30.18 19.27 13.41
C GLY A 11 30.41 19.89 12.02
N CYS A 12 30.55 19.07 10.98
CA CYS A 12 30.76 19.52 9.61
C CYS A 12 29.51 20.16 8.99
N ILE A 13 28.32 19.58 9.17
CA ILE A 13 27.05 20.15 8.66
C ILE A 13 26.75 21.46 9.38
N ASN A 14 26.90 21.52 10.71
CA ASN A 14 26.73 22.77 11.43
C ASN A 14 27.83 23.78 11.09
N ALA A 15 29.06 23.34 10.86
CA ALA A 15 30.11 24.22 10.37
C ALA A 15 29.82 24.71 8.95
N ILE A 16 29.21 23.91 8.08
CA ILE A 16 28.80 24.30 6.72
C ILE A 16 27.58 25.21 6.77
N PHE A 17 26.56 24.94 7.59
CA PHE A 17 25.39 25.79 7.74
C PHE A 17 25.77 27.12 8.39
N ALA A 18 26.55 27.08 9.46
CA ALA A 18 27.15 28.27 10.07
C ALA A 18 28.07 28.97 9.06
N ALA A 19 28.93 28.27 8.33
CA ALA A 19 29.78 28.89 7.31
C ALA A 19 28.96 29.42 6.13
N THR A 20 27.81 28.87 5.77
CA THR A 20 26.97 29.37 4.67
C THR A 20 26.24 30.62 5.12
N VAL A 21 25.66 30.61 6.33
CA VAL A 21 25.07 31.80 6.96
C VAL A 21 26.15 32.86 7.16
N ILE A 22 27.32 32.49 7.68
CA ILE A 22 28.45 33.39 7.92
C ILE A 22 29.07 33.86 6.60
N THR A 23 29.13 33.05 5.54
CA THR A 23 29.64 33.46 4.21
C THR A 23 28.63 34.35 3.50
N VAL A 24 27.32 34.12 3.65
CA VAL A 24 26.26 35.05 3.22
C VAL A 24 26.34 36.37 4.00
N VAL A 25 26.76 36.32 5.27
CA VAL A 25 26.98 37.50 6.12
C VAL A 25 28.35 38.18 5.86
N LEU A 26 29.39 37.43 5.47
CA LEU A 26 30.77 37.92 5.28
C LEU A 26 31.05 38.34 3.83
N LEU A 27 30.31 37.84 2.83
CA LEU A 27 30.52 38.16 1.42
C LEU A 27 30.21 39.62 1.05
N ASP A 28 29.82 40.50 1.96
CA ASP A 28 29.82 41.94 1.68
C ASP A 28 29.85 42.80 2.96
N PHE A 29 31.05 42.97 3.53
CA PHE A 29 31.28 43.85 4.69
C PHE A 29 31.24 45.36 4.36
N THR A 30 30.83 45.76 3.15
CA THR A 30 30.80 47.19 2.74
C THR A 30 29.38 47.80 2.67
N GLY A 31 28.31 47.07 3.03
CA GLY A 31 26.93 47.50 2.75
C GLY A 31 25.85 47.29 3.82
N MET A 32 26.17 47.22 5.13
CA MET A 32 25.23 46.82 6.20
C MET A 32 23.87 47.57 6.24
N TYR A 33 23.81 48.87 5.96
CA TYR A 33 22.55 49.63 6.04
C TYR A 33 21.60 49.37 4.87
N LYS A 34 22.13 49.20 3.65
CA LYS A 34 21.30 48.81 2.49
C LYS A 34 20.81 47.36 2.62
N TRP A 35 21.58 46.50 3.27
CA TRP A 35 21.23 45.10 3.45
C TRP A 35 20.12 44.91 4.47
N ILE A 36 20.07 45.65 5.58
CA ILE A 36 18.94 45.60 6.52
C ILE A 36 17.65 46.02 5.81
N ASP A 37 17.67 47.10 5.01
CA ASP A 37 16.49 47.51 4.25
C ASP A 37 16.10 46.49 3.16
N VAL A 38 17.07 45.90 2.45
CA VAL A 38 16.82 44.84 1.45
C VAL A 38 16.34 43.53 2.09
N PHE A 39 16.89 43.17 3.24
CA PHE A 39 16.54 41.96 4.01
C PHE A 39 15.15 42.08 4.64
N MET A 40 14.86 43.23 5.26
CA MET A 40 13.55 43.56 5.83
C MET A 40 12.49 43.73 4.73
N SER A 41 12.86 44.21 3.54
CA SER A 41 11.91 44.40 2.43
C SER A 41 11.64 43.15 1.59
N ASN A 42 12.62 42.25 1.40
CA ASN A 42 12.50 41.11 0.49
C ASN A 42 12.34 39.74 1.17
N PHE A 43 13.02 39.48 2.30
CA PHE A 43 13.03 38.13 2.90
C PHE A 43 11.99 37.96 4.01
N ILE A 44 11.87 38.94 4.92
CA ILE A 44 10.90 38.84 6.04
C ILE A 44 9.45 38.86 5.56
N LYS A 45 9.17 39.46 4.40
CA LYS A 45 7.85 39.47 3.79
C LYS A 45 7.51 38.17 3.04
N ASP A 46 8.51 37.35 2.71
CA ASP A 46 8.28 36.08 2.03
C ASP A 46 7.86 35.01 3.05
N PRO A 47 6.64 34.45 2.97
CA PRO A 47 6.22 33.38 3.86
C PRO A 47 7.10 32.11 3.74
N LEU A 48 7.75 31.88 2.59
CA LEU A 48 8.65 30.73 2.39
C LEU A 48 9.89 30.81 3.28
N PHE A 49 10.45 32.01 3.48
CA PHE A 49 11.60 32.23 4.36
C PHE A 49 11.30 31.75 5.79
N TRP A 50 10.15 32.13 6.34
CA TRP A 50 9.71 31.69 7.66
C TRP A 50 9.47 30.17 7.71
N GLY A 51 8.91 29.60 6.64
CA GLY A 51 8.75 28.16 6.49
C GLY A 51 10.08 27.40 6.57
N VAL A 52 11.11 27.87 5.86
CA VAL A 52 12.47 27.30 5.89
C VAL A 52 13.08 27.42 7.29
N LEU A 53 12.96 28.57 7.95
CA LEU A 53 13.52 28.78 9.29
C LEU A 53 12.88 27.84 10.32
N ILE A 54 11.55 27.76 10.32
CA ILE A 54 10.80 26.89 11.25
C ILE A 54 11.19 25.42 11.01
N THR A 55 11.15 24.97 9.76
CA THR A 55 11.48 23.57 9.43
C THR A 55 12.95 23.24 9.66
N GLY A 56 13.86 24.19 9.49
CA GLY A 56 15.28 24.06 9.84
C GLY A 56 15.51 23.88 11.33
N ILE A 57 14.84 24.66 12.18
CA ILE A 57 14.90 24.51 13.65
C ILE A 57 14.37 23.13 14.06
N LEU A 58 13.28 22.67 13.43
CA LEU A 58 12.73 21.34 13.68
C LEU A 58 13.71 20.24 13.25
N LEU A 59 14.35 20.40 12.09
CA LEU A 59 15.34 19.44 11.58
C LEU A 59 16.57 19.35 12.49
N GLU A 60 17.10 20.47 12.98
CA GLU A 60 18.19 20.49 13.97
C GLU A 60 17.81 19.76 15.26
N SER A 61 16.58 19.95 15.74
CA SER A 61 16.07 19.22 16.90
C SER A 61 16.07 17.70 16.67
N GLU A 62 15.59 17.25 15.51
CA GLU A 62 15.59 15.84 15.12
C GLU A 62 17.01 15.28 14.96
N PHE A 63 17.90 16.04 14.32
CA PHE A 63 19.28 15.63 14.07
C PHE A 63 20.08 15.53 15.37
N PHE A 64 19.87 16.45 16.32
CA PHE A 64 20.45 16.37 17.65
C PHE A 64 20.06 15.07 18.37
N GLN A 65 18.79 14.65 18.25
CA GLN A 65 18.35 13.37 18.81
C GLN A 65 18.97 12.17 18.11
N TRP A 66 19.07 12.22 16.78
CA TRP A 66 19.73 11.19 15.99
C TRP A 66 21.20 11.02 16.38
N VAL A 67 21.96 12.12 16.54
CA VAL A 67 23.37 12.06 16.97
C VAL A 67 23.50 11.48 18.38
N ARG A 68 22.63 11.87 19.31
CA ARG A 68 22.67 11.39 20.69
C ARG A 68 22.34 9.90 20.81
N ARG A 69 21.39 9.41 20.00
CA ARG A 69 20.76 8.09 20.21
C ARG A 69 20.98 7.10 19.08
N SER A 70 21.51 7.53 17.95
CA SER A 70 21.71 6.73 16.73
C SER A 70 20.43 6.11 16.13
N LYS A 71 19.25 6.46 16.67
CA LYS A 71 17.94 6.13 16.10
C LYS A 71 17.32 7.37 15.50
N ARG A 72 16.86 7.24 14.26
CA ARG A 72 16.10 8.27 13.55
C ARG A 72 14.64 8.23 14.01
N SER A 73 13.99 9.37 14.13
CA SER A 73 12.56 9.43 14.42
C SER A 73 11.79 9.23 13.11
N GLY A 74 10.63 8.55 13.17
CA GLY A 74 9.78 8.38 11.97
C GLY A 74 9.28 9.69 11.35
N ILE A 75 9.37 10.81 12.09
CA ILE A 75 8.99 12.15 11.63
C ILE A 75 10.20 12.90 11.03
N THR A 76 11.44 12.51 11.38
CA THR A 76 12.67 13.15 10.89
C THR A 76 12.69 13.21 9.36
N ASP A 77 12.25 12.14 8.70
CA ASP A 77 12.15 12.07 7.24
C ASP A 77 11.18 13.08 6.64
N LEU A 78 9.99 13.20 7.23
CA LEU A 78 8.97 14.14 6.75
C LEU A 78 9.45 15.59 6.93
N VAL A 79 10.06 15.88 8.07
CA VAL A 79 10.64 17.20 8.37
C VAL A 79 11.78 17.52 7.40
N PHE A 80 12.64 16.53 7.11
CA PHE A 80 13.72 16.70 6.14
C PHE A 80 13.21 16.97 4.73
N ILE A 81 12.25 16.17 4.23
CA ILE A 81 11.64 16.37 2.91
C ILE A 81 10.98 17.75 2.83
N LEU A 82 10.21 18.13 3.85
CA LEU A 82 9.53 19.43 3.90
C LEU A 82 10.53 20.59 3.94
N PHE A 83 11.58 20.50 4.76
CA PHE A 83 12.64 21.49 4.83
C PHE A 83 13.33 21.67 3.48
N MET A 84 13.76 20.56 2.85
CA MET A 84 14.41 20.61 1.54
C MET A 84 13.47 21.17 0.46
N PHE A 85 12.18 20.79 0.47
CA PHE A 85 11.19 21.32 -0.46
C PHE A 85 11.06 22.85 -0.33
N LEU A 86 10.84 23.34 0.89
CA LEU A 86 10.69 24.77 1.14
C LEU A 86 11.98 25.54 0.84
N LEU A 87 13.15 24.97 1.18
CA LEU A 87 14.45 25.57 0.89
C LEU A 87 14.65 25.73 -0.61
N MET A 88 14.40 24.67 -1.39
CA MET A 88 14.57 24.71 -2.84
C MET A 88 13.53 25.60 -3.52
N LEU A 89 12.29 25.57 -3.07
CA LEU A 89 11.23 26.46 -3.57
C LEU A 89 11.57 27.93 -3.31
N PHE A 90 12.06 28.23 -2.11
CA PHE A 90 12.50 29.58 -1.73
C PHE A 90 13.70 30.05 -2.56
N LEU A 91 14.67 29.18 -2.83
CA LEU A 91 15.86 29.52 -3.62
C LEU A 91 15.55 29.70 -5.10
N THR A 92 14.75 28.81 -5.68
CA THR A 92 14.55 28.72 -7.13
C THR A 92 13.30 29.45 -7.63
N GLY A 93 12.29 29.64 -6.77
CA GLY A 93 10.97 30.13 -7.15
C GLY A 93 10.14 29.15 -7.99
N ASP A 94 10.68 27.95 -8.28
CA ASP A 94 10.04 26.94 -9.11
C ASP A 94 9.54 25.75 -8.27
N LEU A 95 8.26 25.41 -8.45
CA LEU A 95 7.60 24.34 -7.70
C LEU A 95 8.20 22.98 -8.05
N LEU A 96 8.48 22.72 -9.32
CA LEU A 96 8.95 21.42 -9.78
C LEU A 96 10.37 21.15 -9.25
N THR A 97 11.26 22.13 -9.33
CA THR A 97 12.62 22.08 -8.78
C THR A 97 12.60 21.91 -7.26
N GLY A 98 11.66 22.57 -6.57
CA GLY A 98 11.38 22.36 -5.16
C GLY A 98 11.09 20.90 -4.81
N ILE A 99 10.12 20.29 -5.52
CA ILE A 99 9.73 18.89 -5.33
C ILE A 99 10.90 17.95 -5.67
N MET A 100 11.54 18.15 -6.82
CA MET A 100 12.63 17.30 -7.28
C MET A 100 13.82 17.35 -6.32
N GLY A 101 14.20 18.53 -5.81
CA GLY A 101 15.29 18.68 -4.85
C GLY A 101 15.03 17.98 -3.52
N ALA A 102 13.79 18.05 -3.01
CA ALA A 102 13.41 17.38 -1.77
C ALA A 102 13.54 15.86 -1.85
N PHE A 103 13.01 15.26 -2.91
CA PHE A 103 13.07 13.81 -3.11
C PHE A 103 14.44 13.34 -3.59
N SER A 104 15.19 14.16 -4.33
CA SER A 104 16.52 13.82 -4.85
C SER A 104 17.50 13.38 -3.75
N ILE A 105 17.68 14.20 -2.71
CA ILE A 105 18.61 13.88 -1.62
C ILE A 105 18.06 12.73 -0.76
N TYR A 106 16.74 12.76 -0.50
CA TYR A 106 16.08 11.74 0.29
C TYR A 106 16.19 10.35 -0.33
N LEU A 107 15.99 10.21 -1.64
CA LEU A 107 16.09 8.94 -2.36
C LEU A 107 17.53 8.42 -2.42
N VAL A 108 18.53 9.31 -2.49
CA VAL A 108 19.94 8.90 -2.40
C VAL A 108 20.23 8.28 -1.04
N ILE A 109 19.81 8.92 0.06
CA ILE A 109 19.95 8.35 1.41
C ILE A 109 19.20 7.02 1.51
N GLY A 110 17.95 6.97 1.04
CA GLY A 110 17.13 5.75 1.03
C GLY A 110 17.76 4.61 0.22
N SER A 111 18.49 4.90 -0.87
CA SER A 111 19.19 3.90 -1.67
C SER A 111 20.37 3.26 -0.93
N PHE A 112 20.99 3.98 0.00
CA PHE A 112 22.03 3.42 0.87
C PHE A 112 21.42 2.64 2.05
N GLU A 113 20.34 3.15 2.65
CA GLU A 113 19.64 2.50 3.76
C GLU A 113 19.07 1.14 3.35
N LEU A 114 18.48 1.05 2.15
CA LEU A 114 17.80 -0.15 1.68
C LEU A 114 18.67 -1.03 0.79
N LYS A 115 20.00 -0.95 0.91
CA LYS A 115 20.96 -1.72 0.10
C LYS A 115 20.77 -3.24 0.19
N GLU A 116 20.30 -3.71 1.34
CA GLU A 116 20.06 -5.13 1.61
C GLU A 116 18.79 -5.66 0.95
N HIS A 117 17.84 -4.79 0.59
CA HIS A 117 16.59 -5.18 -0.08
C HIS A 117 16.78 -5.19 -1.60
N GLU A 118 17.07 -6.35 -2.18
CA GLU A 118 17.49 -6.48 -3.59
C GLU A 118 16.60 -5.74 -4.61
N VAL A 119 15.28 -5.95 -4.56
CA VAL A 119 14.34 -5.36 -5.53
C VAL A 119 14.03 -3.91 -5.19
N ILE A 120 13.72 -3.62 -3.92
CA ILE A 120 13.39 -2.25 -3.47
C ILE A 120 14.57 -1.31 -3.73
N ASN A 121 15.80 -1.77 -3.47
CA ASN A 121 17.01 -0.99 -3.70
C ASN A 121 17.12 -0.54 -5.16
N LYS A 122 16.98 -1.48 -6.09
CA LYS A 122 17.04 -1.22 -7.53
C LYS A 122 15.94 -0.24 -7.96
N VAL A 123 14.71 -0.37 -7.43
CA VAL A 123 13.61 0.58 -7.71
C VAL A 123 13.95 1.99 -7.19
N ILE A 124 14.44 2.10 -5.94
CA ILE A 124 14.82 3.38 -5.36
C ILE A 124 16.00 4.00 -6.12
N LEU A 125 16.95 3.19 -6.59
CA LEU A 125 18.08 3.67 -7.38
C LEU A 125 17.63 4.25 -8.73
N ILE A 126 16.67 3.61 -9.40
CA ILE A 126 16.04 4.16 -10.62
C ILE A 126 15.42 5.53 -10.30
N SER A 127 14.61 5.62 -9.25
CA SER A 127 13.99 6.88 -8.84
C SER A 127 15.03 7.93 -8.46
N ALA A 128 16.07 7.56 -7.70
CA ALA A 128 17.14 8.46 -7.28
C ALA A 128 17.85 9.05 -8.50
N ILE A 129 18.25 8.22 -9.48
CA ILE A 129 18.90 8.69 -10.71
C ILE A 129 17.97 9.62 -11.49
N THR A 130 16.72 9.24 -11.72
CA THR A 130 15.76 10.07 -12.47
C THR A 130 15.53 11.43 -11.80
N TYR A 131 15.28 11.45 -10.49
CA TYR A 131 15.03 12.68 -9.74
C TYR A 131 16.28 13.57 -9.67
N ASN A 132 17.48 12.99 -9.53
CA ASN A 132 18.73 13.76 -9.53
C ASN A 132 19.02 14.40 -10.89
N VAL A 133 18.73 13.68 -11.99
CA VAL A 133 18.85 14.24 -13.35
C VAL A 133 17.93 15.44 -13.54
N LEU A 134 16.66 15.33 -13.12
CA LEU A 134 15.72 16.45 -13.17
C LEU A 134 16.17 17.60 -12.29
N PHE A 135 16.49 17.30 -11.04
CA PHE A 135 16.91 18.31 -10.09
C PHE A 135 18.16 19.09 -10.57
N ALA A 136 19.15 18.40 -11.15
CA ALA A 136 20.30 19.05 -11.77
C ALA A 136 19.92 19.94 -12.96
N ALA A 137 18.95 19.52 -13.79
CA ALA A 137 18.42 20.33 -14.87
C ALA A 137 17.72 21.61 -14.36
N GLY A 138 16.89 21.50 -13.32
CA GLY A 138 16.25 22.67 -12.69
C GLY A 138 17.24 23.65 -12.07
N LEU A 139 18.27 23.13 -11.38
CA LEU A 139 19.36 23.98 -10.89
C LEU A 139 20.09 24.67 -12.04
N PHE A 140 20.36 23.96 -13.13
CA PHE A 140 21.02 24.53 -14.30
C PHE A 140 20.19 25.67 -14.90
N ASP A 141 18.88 25.47 -15.10
CA ASP A 141 17.99 26.53 -15.60
C ASP A 141 17.98 27.74 -14.67
N PHE A 142 17.90 27.52 -13.35
CA PHE A 142 17.96 28.59 -12.36
C PHE A 142 19.24 29.44 -12.48
N PHE A 143 20.41 28.80 -12.56
CA PHE A 143 21.68 29.52 -12.70
C PHE A 143 21.82 30.18 -14.08
N TYR A 144 21.45 29.46 -15.15
CA TYR A 144 21.56 29.95 -16.51
C TYR A 144 20.72 31.20 -16.72
N ASN A 145 19.45 31.18 -16.30
CA ASN A 145 18.53 32.31 -16.46
C ASN A 145 18.96 33.56 -15.68
N ARG A 146 19.83 33.41 -14.68
CA ARG A 146 20.37 34.53 -13.89
C ARG A 146 21.69 35.08 -14.42
N ILE A 147 22.48 34.26 -15.14
CA ILE A 147 23.82 34.60 -15.61
C ILE A 147 23.82 34.99 -17.10
N ALA A 148 23.04 34.30 -17.93
CA ALA A 148 23.06 34.47 -19.38
C ALA A 148 21.94 35.41 -19.87
N PRO A 149 22.26 36.49 -20.60
CA PRO A 149 21.24 37.27 -21.29
C PRO A 149 20.76 36.49 -22.53
N GLY A 150 19.63 35.82 -22.42
CA GLY A 150 19.03 35.04 -23.49
C GLY A 150 17.65 34.48 -23.10
N PRO A 151 16.92 33.85 -24.04
CA PRO A 151 15.71 33.12 -23.72
C PRO A 151 16.03 31.94 -22.78
N PRO A 152 15.08 31.55 -21.91
CA PRO A 152 15.28 30.41 -21.02
C PRO A 152 15.47 29.12 -21.83
N ILE A 153 16.30 28.21 -21.32
CA ILE A 153 16.57 26.92 -21.97
C ILE A 153 15.49 25.90 -21.64
N ASP A 154 14.82 26.02 -20.49
CA ASP A 154 13.80 25.09 -19.99
C ASP A 154 14.29 23.63 -20.02
N LEU A 155 15.54 23.41 -19.59
CA LEU A 155 16.16 22.08 -19.54
C LEU A 155 15.40 21.14 -18.61
N MET A 156 14.84 21.63 -17.52
CA MET A 156 14.02 20.84 -16.59
C MET A 156 12.83 20.21 -17.31
N ASP A 157 12.05 21.00 -18.06
CA ASP A 157 10.89 20.50 -18.80
C ASP A 157 11.29 19.53 -19.90
N LYS A 158 12.44 19.79 -20.56
CA LYS A 158 13.07 18.87 -21.53
C LYS A 158 13.39 17.53 -20.90
N MET A 159 14.07 17.53 -19.76
CA MET A 159 14.39 16.29 -19.06
C MET A 159 13.15 15.62 -18.50
N PHE A 160 12.16 16.38 -18.02
CA PHE A 160 10.89 15.86 -17.51
C PHE A 160 10.14 15.08 -18.58
N SER A 161 10.06 15.61 -19.81
CA SER A 161 9.42 14.93 -20.95
C SER A 161 10.08 13.58 -21.31
N LEU A 162 11.34 13.39 -20.93
CA LEU A 162 12.12 12.16 -21.17
C LEU A 162 12.21 11.23 -19.96
N THR A 163 11.65 11.61 -18.81
CA THR A 163 11.72 10.84 -17.55
C THR A 163 11.24 9.42 -17.70
N LEU A 164 10.13 9.22 -18.41
CA LEU A 164 9.59 7.88 -18.64
C LEU A 164 10.65 7.02 -19.34
N TRP A 165 11.29 7.52 -20.41
CA TRP A 165 12.33 6.77 -21.11
C TRP A 165 13.53 6.46 -20.23
N ILE A 166 13.94 7.41 -19.39
CA ILE A 166 15.01 7.19 -18.41
C ILE A 166 14.63 6.04 -17.46
N ILE A 167 13.41 6.06 -16.89
CA ILE A 167 12.90 5.01 -16.00
C ILE A 167 12.83 3.66 -16.72
N LEU A 168 12.37 3.63 -17.98
CA LEU A 168 12.27 2.39 -18.76
C LEU A 168 13.65 1.80 -19.09
N ILE A 169 14.62 2.64 -19.50
CA ILE A 169 16.00 2.23 -19.80
C ILE A 169 16.68 1.72 -18.52
N LEU A 170 16.64 2.49 -17.43
CA LEU A 170 17.25 2.10 -16.16
C LEU A 170 16.64 0.81 -15.62
N GLY A 171 15.31 0.68 -15.70
CA GLY A 171 14.64 -0.55 -15.32
C GLY A 171 15.10 -1.78 -16.10
N PHE A 172 15.30 -1.65 -17.42
CA PHE A 172 15.89 -2.72 -18.22
C PHE A 172 17.35 -2.99 -17.84
N VAL A 173 18.14 -1.97 -17.51
CA VAL A 173 19.52 -2.13 -17.02
C VAL A 173 19.57 -2.89 -15.69
N PHE A 174 18.67 -2.59 -14.74
CA PHE A 174 18.68 -3.22 -13.41
C PHE A 174 18.01 -4.60 -13.34
N PHE A 175 16.95 -4.83 -14.12
CA PHE A 175 16.12 -6.04 -14.02
C PHE A 175 16.10 -6.88 -15.32
N GLY A 176 16.75 -6.42 -16.39
CA GLY A 176 16.80 -7.11 -17.67
C GLY A 176 15.41 -7.38 -18.26
N ARG A 177 15.24 -8.58 -18.84
CA ARG A 177 13.96 -8.99 -19.47
C ARG A 177 12.80 -9.12 -18.46
N LYS A 178 13.08 -9.32 -17.16
CA LYS A 178 12.02 -9.41 -16.14
C LYS A 178 11.23 -8.11 -16.02
N TYR A 179 11.92 -6.97 -16.19
CA TYR A 179 11.29 -5.64 -16.15
C TYR A 179 10.14 -5.49 -17.16
N ILE A 180 10.31 -6.09 -18.35
CA ILE A 180 9.32 -6.09 -19.44
C ILE A 180 8.00 -6.72 -18.97
N VAL A 181 8.11 -7.84 -18.25
CA VAL A 181 6.94 -8.58 -17.75
C VAL A 181 6.21 -7.80 -16.65
N VAL A 182 6.96 -7.15 -15.75
CA VAL A 182 6.40 -6.48 -14.56
C VAL A 182 5.66 -5.20 -14.88
N TRP A 183 6.22 -4.37 -15.76
CA TRP A 183 5.54 -3.15 -16.20
C TRP A 183 4.43 -3.40 -17.21
N ARG A 184 4.10 -4.68 -17.48
CA ARG A 184 3.14 -5.05 -18.52
C ARG A 184 3.48 -4.35 -19.84
N PHE A 185 4.77 -4.29 -20.20
CA PHE A 185 5.23 -3.77 -21.52
C PHE A 185 4.60 -4.52 -22.70
N MET A 186 3.90 -5.63 -22.41
CA MET A 186 2.94 -6.31 -23.27
C MET A 186 1.87 -5.38 -23.88
N SER A 187 1.63 -4.20 -23.28
CA SER A 187 0.70 -3.22 -23.83
C SER A 187 1.28 -2.54 -25.08
N PRO A 188 0.55 -2.53 -26.22
CA PRO A 188 0.91 -1.75 -27.40
C PRO A 188 1.11 -0.25 -27.12
N GLN A 189 0.61 0.26 -25.99
CA GLN A 189 0.72 1.66 -25.60
C GLN A 189 2.17 2.15 -25.48
N TYR A 190 3.11 1.32 -25.02
CA TYR A 190 4.53 1.70 -24.97
C TYR A 190 5.13 1.84 -26.37
N ILE A 191 4.71 0.99 -27.30
CA ILE A 191 5.11 1.07 -28.71
C ILE A 191 4.51 2.32 -29.35
N THR A 192 3.23 2.59 -29.08
CA THR A 192 2.58 3.84 -29.50
C THR A 192 3.35 5.05 -28.99
N LEU A 193 3.76 5.05 -27.72
CA LEU A 193 4.50 6.16 -27.14
C LEU A 193 5.92 6.30 -27.73
N ALA A 194 6.60 5.19 -28.01
CA ALA A 194 7.90 5.19 -28.69
C ALA A 194 7.77 5.76 -30.11
N LEU A 195 6.74 5.34 -30.83
CA LEU A 195 6.46 5.83 -32.18
C LEU A 195 5.96 7.27 -32.16
N TYR A 196 5.26 7.73 -31.12
CA TYR A 196 4.93 9.14 -30.95
C TYR A 196 6.20 9.98 -30.80
N LEU A 197 7.14 9.55 -29.94
CA LEU A 197 8.44 10.22 -29.82
C LEU A 197 9.17 10.24 -31.16
N LEU A 198 9.23 9.11 -31.88
CA LEU A 198 9.91 9.01 -33.16
C LEU A 198 9.25 9.89 -34.24
N SER A 199 7.92 9.85 -34.34
CA SER A 199 7.13 10.68 -35.26
C SER A 199 7.32 12.17 -34.96
N TRP A 200 7.33 12.54 -33.68
CA TRP A 200 7.58 13.91 -33.25
C TRP A 200 9.02 14.34 -33.63
N LEU A 201 10.03 13.53 -33.31
CA LEU A 201 11.43 13.79 -33.66
C LEU A 201 11.63 13.92 -35.17
N LEU A 202 10.96 13.08 -35.97
CA LEU A 202 11.01 13.13 -37.42
C LEU A 202 10.51 14.48 -37.95
N ILE A 203 9.32 14.93 -37.51
CA ILE A 203 8.73 16.20 -37.93
C ILE A 203 9.64 17.36 -37.53
N THR A 204 10.09 17.38 -36.27
CA THR A 204 10.96 18.44 -35.76
C THR A 204 12.28 18.50 -36.51
N THR A 205 12.89 17.35 -36.80
CA THR A 205 14.16 17.27 -37.56
C THR A 205 13.98 17.80 -38.98
N ILE A 206 12.90 17.41 -39.67
CA ILE A 206 12.59 17.92 -41.02
C ILE A 206 12.34 19.43 -40.97
N GLY A 207 11.55 19.91 -40.00
CA GLY A 207 11.28 21.34 -39.80
C GLY A 207 12.55 22.14 -39.58
N PHE A 208 13.48 21.61 -38.77
CA PHE A 208 14.77 22.21 -38.52
C PHE A 208 15.66 22.23 -39.77
N LEU A 209 15.83 21.09 -40.45
CA LEU A 209 16.69 20.97 -41.64
C LEU A 209 16.22 21.85 -42.80
N PHE A 210 14.92 21.97 -43.02
CA PHE A 210 14.33 22.74 -44.12
C PHE A 210 13.83 24.13 -43.73
N LYS A 211 13.97 24.52 -42.45
CA LYS A 211 13.48 25.80 -41.89
C LYS A 211 11.97 26.06 -42.12
N ILE A 212 11.16 25.00 -42.09
CA ILE A 212 9.71 25.07 -42.33
C ILE A 212 8.98 25.08 -40.98
N GLN A 213 8.67 26.27 -40.46
CA GLN A 213 7.96 26.39 -39.17
C GLN A 213 6.52 25.86 -39.20
N GLN A 214 5.84 25.92 -40.35
CA GLN A 214 4.47 25.40 -40.48
C GLN A 214 4.40 23.86 -40.38
N ILE A 215 5.54 23.16 -40.37
CA ILE A 215 5.55 21.70 -40.30
C ILE A 215 4.99 21.19 -38.96
N PHE A 216 5.03 22.00 -37.90
CA PHE A 216 4.47 21.65 -36.60
C PHE A 216 2.94 21.40 -36.65
N ASN A 217 2.23 21.98 -37.64
CA ASN A 217 0.81 21.68 -37.86
C ASN A 217 0.56 20.21 -38.29
N TRP A 218 1.60 19.50 -38.73
CA TRP A 218 1.51 18.10 -39.12
C TRP A 218 1.69 17.12 -37.95
N ILE A 219 1.96 17.60 -36.73
CA ILE A 219 2.09 16.73 -35.54
C ILE A 219 0.82 15.92 -35.32
N PHE A 220 -0.34 16.58 -35.19
CA PHE A 220 -1.62 15.90 -34.97
C PHE A 220 -1.96 14.87 -36.07
N PRO A 221 -1.93 15.22 -37.37
CA PRO A 221 -2.11 14.24 -38.46
C PRO A 221 -1.14 13.06 -38.39
N THR A 222 0.13 13.29 -38.06
CA THR A 222 1.14 12.23 -38.00
C THR A 222 0.93 11.31 -36.81
N LEU A 223 0.57 11.84 -35.64
CA LEU A 223 0.21 11.03 -34.46
C LEU A 223 -1.06 10.22 -34.73
N LEU A 224 -2.04 10.80 -35.43
CA LEU A 224 -3.24 10.08 -35.88
C LEU A 224 -2.87 8.91 -36.82
N ALA A 225 -2.03 9.16 -37.82
CA ALA A 225 -1.51 8.12 -38.71
C ALA A 225 -0.72 7.05 -37.94
N THR A 226 0.04 7.46 -36.92
CA THR A 226 0.80 6.56 -36.05
C THR A 226 -0.12 5.63 -35.27
N ASN A 227 -1.24 6.11 -34.72
CA ASN A 227 -2.22 5.25 -34.04
C ASN A 227 -2.80 4.18 -34.97
N ILE A 228 -3.19 4.59 -36.18
CA ILE A 228 -3.73 3.67 -37.19
C ILE A 228 -2.65 2.65 -37.58
N PHE A 229 -1.42 3.09 -37.82
CA PHE A 229 -0.29 2.21 -38.12
C PHE A 229 -0.06 1.18 -37.01
N VAL A 230 0.03 1.63 -35.74
CA VAL A 230 0.19 0.72 -34.61
C VAL A 230 -0.94 -0.29 -34.57
N TYR A 231 -2.19 0.14 -34.71
CA TYR A 231 -3.33 -0.76 -34.71
C TYR A 231 -3.24 -1.86 -35.79
N LEU A 232 -2.93 -1.47 -37.03
CA LEU A 232 -2.80 -2.41 -38.16
C LEU A 232 -1.70 -3.46 -37.93
N PHE A 233 -0.59 -3.06 -37.31
CA PHE A 233 0.57 -3.92 -37.06
C PHE A 233 0.63 -4.48 -35.63
N THR A 234 -0.37 -4.22 -34.78
CA THR A 234 -0.36 -4.60 -33.35
C THR A 234 -0.14 -6.10 -33.17
N GLY A 235 -0.76 -6.94 -34.01
CA GLY A 235 -0.57 -8.39 -33.96
C GLY A 235 0.89 -8.81 -34.15
N VAL A 236 1.58 -8.23 -35.13
CA VAL A 236 3.00 -8.54 -35.42
C VAL A 236 3.91 -8.00 -34.33
N PHE A 237 3.62 -6.81 -33.81
CA PHE A 237 4.41 -6.21 -32.75
C PHE A 237 4.34 -7.02 -31.46
N ILE A 238 3.13 -7.37 -31.01
CA ILE A 238 2.95 -8.16 -29.78
C ILE A 238 3.66 -9.51 -29.91
N ASP A 239 3.46 -10.25 -31.00
CA ASP A 239 4.14 -11.54 -31.22
C ASP A 239 5.65 -11.43 -31.01
N LYS A 240 6.29 -10.42 -31.62
CA LYS A 240 7.74 -10.23 -31.56
C LYS A 240 8.23 -9.79 -30.19
N PHE A 241 7.58 -8.79 -29.58
CA PHE A 241 8.01 -8.24 -28.29
C PHE A 241 7.83 -9.25 -27.15
N LEU A 242 6.80 -10.08 -27.24
CA LEU A 242 6.52 -11.11 -26.24
C LEU A 242 7.22 -12.44 -26.54
N GLY A 243 7.79 -12.59 -27.74
CA GLY A 243 8.26 -13.89 -28.20
C GLY A 243 7.15 -14.93 -28.21
N VAL A 244 5.91 -14.52 -28.53
CA VAL A 244 4.79 -15.46 -28.71
C VAL A 244 5.13 -16.37 -29.87
N LYS A 245 5.08 -17.68 -29.62
CA LYS A 245 5.22 -18.68 -30.68
C LYS A 245 3.85 -19.23 -31.04
N PRO A 246 3.57 -19.50 -32.34
CA PRO A 246 2.40 -20.24 -32.74
C PRO A 246 2.25 -21.51 -31.91
N ILE A 247 1.04 -21.81 -31.44
CA ILE A 247 0.80 -23.01 -30.61
C ILE A 247 1.18 -24.29 -31.37
N ASN A 248 1.09 -24.26 -32.71
CA ASN A 248 1.45 -25.37 -33.60
C ASN A 248 2.94 -25.72 -33.57
N ASP A 249 3.81 -24.81 -33.13
CA ASP A 249 5.23 -25.09 -32.96
C ASP A 249 5.48 -26.02 -31.76
N TYR A 250 4.51 -26.14 -30.85
CA TYR A 250 4.53 -27.09 -29.74
C TYR A 250 3.83 -28.38 -30.16
N ILE A 251 4.60 -29.43 -30.42
CA ILE A 251 4.05 -30.74 -30.81
C ILE A 251 3.57 -31.48 -29.55
N GLY A 252 2.30 -31.87 -29.52
CA GLY A 252 1.75 -32.71 -28.46
C GLY A 252 0.23 -32.70 -28.34
N GLU A 253 -0.30 -33.59 -27.51
CA GLU A 253 -1.73 -33.68 -27.21
C GLU A 253 -2.24 -32.39 -26.50
N LYS A 254 -1.41 -31.79 -25.66
CA LYS A 254 -1.75 -30.59 -24.87
C LYS A 254 -1.97 -29.34 -25.73
N SER A 255 -1.12 -29.10 -26.74
CA SER A 255 -1.32 -27.96 -27.67
C SER A 255 -2.58 -28.14 -28.51
N THR A 256 -2.84 -29.37 -28.96
CA THR A 256 -4.08 -29.74 -29.65
C THR A 256 -5.32 -29.48 -28.79
N ARG A 257 -5.25 -29.82 -27.49
CA ARG A 257 -6.35 -29.60 -26.54
C ARG A 257 -6.65 -28.12 -26.33
N ILE A 258 -5.63 -27.27 -26.20
CA ILE A 258 -5.79 -25.82 -26.07
C ILE A 258 -6.41 -25.23 -27.34
N THR A 259 -5.94 -25.63 -28.53
CA THR A 259 -6.52 -25.17 -29.80
C THR A 259 -8.00 -25.53 -29.90
N LYS A 260 -8.37 -26.78 -29.58
CA LYS A 260 -9.77 -27.23 -29.54
C LYS A 260 -10.59 -26.45 -28.52
N MET A 261 -10.03 -26.15 -27.34
CA MET A 261 -10.71 -25.34 -26.33
C MET A 261 -11.02 -23.94 -26.85
N VAL A 262 -10.05 -23.28 -27.52
CA VAL A 262 -10.28 -21.98 -28.15
C VAL A 262 -11.37 -22.06 -29.22
N GLU A 263 -11.35 -23.08 -30.08
CA GLU A 263 -12.37 -23.28 -31.12
C GLU A 263 -13.77 -23.50 -30.53
N ASN A 264 -13.89 -24.35 -29.51
CA ASN A 264 -15.16 -24.61 -28.81
C ASN A 264 -15.72 -23.34 -28.16
N VAL A 265 -14.87 -22.58 -27.46
CA VAL A 265 -15.30 -21.32 -26.84
C VAL A 265 -15.67 -20.30 -27.90
N GLN A 266 -14.89 -20.22 -28.98
CA GLN A 266 -15.17 -19.35 -30.13
C GLN A 266 -16.56 -19.63 -30.73
N GLU A 267 -16.93 -20.90 -30.87
CA GLU A 267 -18.25 -21.31 -31.35
C GLU A 267 -19.36 -20.92 -30.36
N ARG A 268 -19.16 -21.20 -29.06
CA ARG A 268 -20.13 -20.86 -27.99
C ARG A 268 -20.43 -19.37 -27.89
N ILE A 269 -19.43 -18.51 -28.07
CA ILE A 269 -19.62 -17.04 -28.05
C ILE A 269 -20.09 -16.49 -29.42
N GLY A 270 -20.14 -17.33 -30.45
CA GLY A 270 -20.48 -16.95 -31.83
C GLY A 270 -19.48 -16.00 -32.48
N LEU A 271 -18.18 -16.15 -32.23
CA LEU A 271 -17.14 -15.28 -32.82
C LEU A 271 -16.78 -15.76 -34.23
N GLU A 272 -17.02 -14.89 -35.22
CA GLU A 272 -16.72 -15.18 -36.62
C GLU A 272 -15.23 -14.96 -36.96
N GLY A 273 -14.74 -15.71 -37.95
CA GLY A 273 -13.37 -15.60 -38.48
C GLY A 273 -12.36 -16.47 -37.73
N ARG A 274 -11.17 -16.67 -38.31
CA ARG A 274 -10.13 -17.51 -37.69
C ARG A 274 -9.40 -16.76 -36.59
N VAL A 275 -9.29 -17.35 -35.40
CA VAL A 275 -8.43 -16.85 -34.32
C VAL A 275 -7.09 -17.58 -34.36
N LYS A 276 -5.98 -16.83 -34.39
CA LYS A 276 -4.63 -17.41 -34.29
C LYS A 276 -4.26 -17.61 -32.83
N VAL A 277 -3.87 -18.83 -32.47
CA VAL A 277 -3.48 -19.20 -31.11
C VAL A 277 -1.95 -19.23 -30.98
N GLY A 278 -1.44 -18.48 -30.02
CA GLY A 278 -0.04 -18.44 -29.65
C GLY A 278 0.18 -18.82 -28.18
N TYR A 279 1.42 -19.13 -27.83
CA TYR A 279 1.84 -19.44 -26.47
C TYR A 279 3.10 -18.66 -26.09
N GLY A 280 3.06 -18.09 -24.89
CA GLY A 280 4.17 -17.41 -24.23
C GLY A 280 4.47 -18.03 -22.87
N ARG A 281 5.76 -18.28 -22.58
CA ARG A 281 6.18 -18.92 -21.33
C ARG A 281 6.45 -17.87 -20.24
N TYR A 282 5.53 -17.75 -19.28
CA TYR A 282 5.55 -16.73 -18.22
C TYR A 282 5.10 -17.31 -16.87
N PRO A 283 5.48 -16.73 -15.71
CA PRO A 283 5.18 -17.32 -14.40
C PRO A 283 3.71 -17.29 -13.98
N ILE A 284 2.83 -16.63 -14.74
CA ILE A 284 1.40 -16.46 -14.41
C ILE A 284 0.56 -17.21 -15.44
N ILE A 285 -0.55 -17.80 -15.00
CA ILE A 285 -1.60 -18.34 -15.86
C ILE A 285 -2.53 -17.20 -16.26
N ASN A 286 -2.52 -16.84 -17.54
CA ASN A 286 -3.40 -15.83 -18.12
C ASN A 286 -3.61 -16.11 -19.62
N ALA A 287 -4.52 -15.39 -20.26
CA ALA A 287 -4.53 -15.25 -21.71
C ALA A 287 -4.62 -13.77 -22.08
N MET A 288 -4.33 -13.47 -23.35
CA MET A 288 -4.45 -12.12 -23.87
C MET A 288 -4.97 -12.20 -25.30
N ALA A 289 -6.10 -11.54 -25.57
CA ALA A 289 -6.59 -11.33 -26.92
C ALA A 289 -6.09 -10.00 -27.49
N TYR A 290 -5.67 -10.01 -28.77
CA TYR A 290 -5.12 -8.84 -29.43
C TYR A 290 -5.22 -8.92 -30.95
N GLY A 291 -4.81 -7.82 -31.59
CA GLY A 291 -4.80 -7.66 -33.03
C GLY A 291 -5.97 -6.82 -33.55
N PRO A 292 -5.88 -6.37 -34.81
CA PRO A 292 -6.95 -5.62 -35.46
C PRO A 292 -8.15 -6.53 -35.78
N PHE A 293 -9.28 -5.91 -36.15
CA PHE A 293 -10.55 -6.63 -36.38
C PHE A 293 -10.46 -7.73 -37.46
N PHE A 294 -9.49 -7.63 -38.38
CA PHE A 294 -9.22 -8.58 -39.46
C PHE A 294 -8.11 -9.61 -39.14
N ASP A 295 -7.33 -9.43 -38.07
CA ASP A 295 -6.25 -10.33 -37.65
C ASP A 295 -6.39 -10.64 -36.16
N LYS A 296 -7.37 -11.50 -35.84
CA LYS A 296 -7.73 -11.91 -34.48
C LYS A 296 -6.72 -12.89 -33.92
N ARG A 297 -6.13 -12.59 -32.76
CA ARG A 297 -5.11 -13.41 -32.11
C ARG A 297 -5.41 -13.58 -30.63
N ILE A 298 -5.00 -14.72 -30.08
CA ILE A 298 -5.00 -14.99 -28.65
C ILE A 298 -3.65 -15.60 -28.26
N CYS A 299 -3.05 -15.12 -27.17
CA CYS A 299 -1.84 -15.67 -26.58
C CYS A 299 -2.18 -16.29 -25.23
N ILE A 300 -1.86 -17.56 -25.06
CA ILE A 300 -1.91 -18.24 -23.76
C ILE A 300 -0.58 -18.01 -23.05
N ILE A 301 -0.66 -17.46 -21.84
CA ILE A 301 0.46 -17.06 -21.00
C ILE A 301 0.49 -18.02 -19.83
N ALA A 302 1.51 -18.86 -19.72
CA ALA A 302 1.62 -19.82 -18.63
C ALA A 302 3.06 -20.34 -18.44
N PRO A 303 3.42 -20.87 -17.25
CA PRO A 303 4.79 -21.36 -17.01
C PRO A 303 5.06 -22.68 -17.74
N ASN A 304 3.99 -23.47 -17.92
CA ASN A 304 3.93 -24.74 -18.64
C ASN A 304 2.53 -24.88 -19.29
N LEU A 305 2.31 -25.97 -20.02
CA LEU A 305 1.01 -26.31 -20.63
C LEU A 305 0.11 -27.11 -19.68
N GLU A 306 0.41 -27.15 -18.38
CA GLU A 306 -0.39 -27.86 -17.36
C GLU A 306 -1.23 -26.84 -16.62
N LEU A 307 -2.46 -26.66 -17.09
CA LEU A 307 -3.35 -25.61 -16.65
C LEU A 307 -4.67 -26.20 -16.18
N PRO A 308 -5.29 -25.65 -15.11
CA PRO A 308 -6.67 -25.97 -14.77
C PRO A 308 -7.56 -25.55 -15.94
N GLU A 309 -8.15 -26.55 -16.60
CA GLU A 309 -8.80 -26.36 -17.90
C GLU A 309 -10.10 -25.58 -17.81
N ASP A 310 -10.83 -25.76 -16.72
CA ASP A 310 -12.04 -25.02 -16.39
C ASP A 310 -11.75 -23.51 -16.28
N GLU A 311 -10.70 -23.15 -15.54
CA GLU A 311 -10.26 -21.76 -15.39
C GLU A 311 -9.72 -21.19 -16.70
N LEU A 312 -8.93 -21.96 -17.43
CA LEU A 312 -8.37 -21.54 -18.72
C LEU A 312 -9.48 -21.29 -19.75
N GLU A 313 -10.49 -22.16 -19.82
CA GLU A 313 -11.63 -22.02 -20.72
C GLU A 313 -12.39 -20.71 -20.43
N ALA A 314 -12.60 -20.39 -19.15
CA ALA A 314 -13.27 -19.16 -18.74
C ALA A 314 -12.44 -17.89 -19.04
N ILE A 315 -11.12 -17.94 -18.84
CA ILE A 315 -10.21 -16.84 -19.21
C ILE A 315 -10.23 -16.66 -20.74
N ILE A 316 -10.17 -17.74 -21.52
CA ILE A 316 -10.26 -17.68 -22.98
C ILE A 316 -11.60 -17.06 -23.41
N ALA A 317 -12.71 -17.44 -22.77
CA ALA A 317 -14.02 -16.86 -23.06
C ALA A 317 -14.05 -15.35 -22.80
N HIS A 318 -13.43 -14.88 -21.72
CA HIS A 318 -13.29 -13.45 -21.41
C HIS A 318 -12.51 -12.72 -22.52
N GLU A 319 -11.32 -13.22 -22.85
CA GLU A 319 -10.43 -12.62 -23.84
C GLU A 319 -11.04 -12.63 -25.25
N LEU A 320 -11.66 -13.74 -25.67
CA LEU A 320 -12.37 -13.79 -26.94
C LEU A 320 -13.61 -12.87 -26.95
N GLY A 321 -14.22 -12.62 -25.79
CA GLY A 321 -15.27 -11.62 -25.62
C GLY A 321 -14.80 -10.22 -26.04
N HIS A 322 -13.55 -9.85 -25.76
CA HIS A 322 -12.97 -8.60 -26.24
C HIS A 322 -12.88 -8.53 -27.78
N LEU A 323 -12.55 -9.65 -28.43
CA LEU A 323 -12.52 -9.73 -29.90
C LEU A 323 -13.92 -9.70 -30.51
N LYS A 324 -14.91 -10.36 -29.87
CA LYS A 324 -16.31 -10.37 -30.32
C LYS A 324 -16.89 -8.97 -30.38
N PHE A 325 -16.57 -8.13 -29.41
CA PHE A 325 -17.03 -6.74 -29.36
C PHE A 325 -16.05 -5.73 -29.99
N ASN A 326 -14.99 -6.20 -30.65
CA ASN A 326 -13.95 -5.37 -31.27
C ASN A 326 -13.38 -4.29 -30.32
N HIS A 327 -13.13 -4.63 -29.05
CA HIS A 327 -12.59 -3.68 -28.07
C HIS A 327 -11.25 -3.05 -28.50
N PRO A 328 -10.30 -3.77 -29.12
CA PRO A 328 -9.08 -3.13 -29.65
C PRO A 328 -9.37 -1.99 -30.64
N PHE A 329 -10.39 -2.14 -31.48
CA PHE A 329 -10.81 -1.08 -32.42
C PHE A 329 -11.47 0.09 -31.68
N LYS A 330 -12.33 -0.18 -30.69
CA LYS A 330 -12.96 0.88 -29.88
C LYS A 330 -11.92 1.69 -29.09
N LEU A 331 -10.89 1.04 -28.56
CA LEU A 331 -9.76 1.71 -27.91
C LEU A 331 -9.00 2.61 -28.88
N LEU A 332 -8.75 2.16 -30.12
CA LEU A 332 -8.21 3.02 -31.17
C LEU A 332 -9.11 4.24 -31.39
N MET A 333 -10.42 4.03 -31.58
CA MET A 333 -11.37 5.13 -31.81
C MET A 333 -11.40 6.14 -30.66
N ILE A 334 -11.34 5.69 -29.41
CA ILE A 334 -11.24 6.57 -28.25
C ILE A 334 -9.98 7.46 -28.34
N ASN A 335 -8.81 6.89 -28.63
CA ASN A 335 -7.57 7.64 -28.75
C ASN A 335 -7.59 8.60 -29.94
N VAL A 336 -8.14 8.17 -31.08
CA VAL A 336 -8.32 9.00 -32.28
C VAL A 336 -9.25 10.17 -31.99
N ILE A 337 -10.38 9.94 -31.34
CA ILE A 337 -11.35 10.98 -30.97
C ILE A 337 -10.72 11.96 -29.98
N ASP A 338 -9.99 11.49 -28.96
CA ASP A 338 -9.28 12.37 -28.03
C ASP A 338 -8.30 13.30 -28.77
N LEU A 339 -7.46 12.75 -29.65
CA LEU A 339 -6.52 13.55 -30.46
C LEU A 339 -7.24 14.53 -31.38
N LEU A 340 -8.35 14.12 -32.03
CA LEU A 340 -9.14 15.00 -32.86
C LEU A 340 -9.76 16.14 -32.05
N ILE A 341 -10.32 15.86 -30.88
CA ILE A 341 -10.89 16.87 -29.99
C ILE A 341 -9.81 17.89 -29.60
N ARG A 342 -8.63 17.42 -29.16
CA ARG A 342 -7.50 18.31 -28.83
C ARG A 342 -7.08 19.17 -30.02
N TRP A 343 -7.01 18.58 -31.21
CA TRP A 343 -6.68 19.30 -32.43
C TRP A 343 -7.70 20.39 -32.75
N PHE A 344 -8.99 20.04 -32.80
CA PHE A 344 -10.07 20.98 -33.13
C PHE A 344 -10.22 22.09 -32.07
N VAL A 345 -10.11 21.75 -30.78
CA VAL A 345 -10.11 22.77 -29.71
C VAL A 345 -8.90 23.70 -29.86
N GLY A 346 -7.74 23.18 -30.26
CA GLY A 346 -6.54 23.99 -30.52
C GLY A 346 -6.61 24.90 -31.74
N LEU A 347 -7.66 24.78 -32.59
CA LEU A 347 -7.94 25.74 -33.67
C LEU A 347 -8.71 26.97 -33.17
N LEU A 348 -9.32 26.90 -31.99
CA LEU A 348 -10.06 28.03 -31.42
C LEU A 348 -9.09 29.13 -30.93
N PRO A 349 -9.40 30.42 -31.16
CA PRO A 349 -8.62 31.50 -30.60
C PRO A 349 -8.56 31.40 -29.07
N GLY A 350 -7.38 31.52 -28.49
CA GLY A 350 -7.22 31.42 -27.04
C GLY A 350 -6.95 30.00 -26.52
N PHE A 351 -6.96 28.98 -27.38
CA PHE A 351 -6.80 27.57 -27.00
C PHE A 351 -5.71 26.88 -27.81
N TYR A 352 -4.94 26.03 -27.13
CA TYR A 352 -4.07 25.05 -27.73
C TYR A 352 -3.84 23.94 -26.71
N ILE A 353 -4.45 22.77 -26.90
CA ILE A 353 -4.21 21.62 -26.03
C ILE A 353 -3.14 20.73 -26.69
N PRO A 354 -1.97 20.55 -26.07
CA PRO A 354 -0.90 19.69 -26.59
C PRO A 354 -1.37 18.24 -26.76
N ALA A 355 -0.85 17.55 -27.78
CA ALA A 355 -1.11 16.12 -27.97
C ALA A 355 -0.22 15.26 -27.07
N THR A 356 1.02 15.69 -26.88
CA THR A 356 2.04 14.98 -26.09
C THR A 356 2.83 15.94 -25.21
N TYR A 357 3.57 15.40 -24.23
CA TYR A 357 4.52 16.18 -23.44
C TYR A 357 5.55 16.92 -24.30
N TYR A 358 5.97 16.31 -25.42
CA TYR A 358 6.97 16.90 -26.32
C TYR A 358 6.49 18.18 -26.99
N ASP A 359 5.18 18.33 -27.19
CA ASP A 359 4.61 19.53 -27.82
C ASP A 359 4.70 20.75 -26.91
N ILE A 360 4.57 20.57 -25.59
CA ILE A 360 4.77 21.65 -24.60
C ILE A 360 6.24 22.05 -24.57
N THR A 361 7.11 21.04 -24.51
CA THR A 361 8.52 21.20 -24.20
C THR A 361 9.34 21.75 -25.38
N PHE A 362 8.95 21.43 -26.60
CA PHE A 362 9.72 21.76 -27.80
C PHE A 362 8.87 22.39 -28.92
N GLY A 363 7.55 22.49 -28.72
CA GLY A 363 6.59 22.96 -29.70
C GLY A 363 5.92 24.26 -29.26
N LYS A 364 4.58 24.25 -29.20
CA LYS A 364 3.76 25.41 -28.84
C LYS A 364 3.29 25.28 -27.38
N ASN A 365 3.31 26.38 -26.65
CA ASN A 365 2.90 26.42 -25.24
C ASN A 365 1.44 25.99 -25.08
N PHE A 366 1.16 25.22 -24.02
CA PHE A 366 -0.20 24.85 -23.63
C PHE A 366 -0.98 26.12 -23.28
N MET A 367 -2.15 26.31 -23.88
CA MET A 367 -2.93 27.53 -23.74
C MET A 367 -4.41 27.22 -23.56
N MET A 368 -5.04 27.84 -22.57
CA MET A 368 -6.49 27.70 -22.32
C MET A 368 -7.07 29.05 -21.91
N PHE A 369 -8.15 29.48 -22.59
CA PHE A 369 -8.79 30.78 -22.35
C PHE A 369 -7.83 31.99 -22.42
N GLY A 370 -6.80 31.95 -23.27
CA GLY A 370 -5.82 33.04 -23.34
C GLY A 370 -4.67 32.95 -22.33
N ILE A 371 -4.69 31.98 -21.42
CA ILE A 371 -3.70 31.81 -20.36
C ILE A 371 -2.72 30.70 -20.78
N GLU A 372 -1.43 31.00 -20.72
CA GLU A 372 -0.37 29.99 -20.88
C GLU A 372 -0.26 29.15 -19.61
N LEU A 373 -0.26 27.83 -19.79
CA LEU A 373 -0.23 26.84 -18.72
C LEU A 373 1.05 26.01 -18.84
N ASP A 374 1.62 25.66 -17.69
CA ASP A 374 2.83 24.85 -17.61
C ASP A 374 2.56 23.34 -17.74
N ILE A 375 3.62 22.54 -17.61
CA ILE A 375 3.56 21.08 -17.68
C ILE A 375 2.73 20.45 -16.55
N ILE A 376 2.61 21.11 -15.39
CA ILE A 376 1.81 20.61 -14.25
C ILE A 376 0.33 20.61 -14.61
N TRP A 377 -0.16 21.71 -15.21
CA TRP A 377 -1.54 21.78 -15.68
C TRP A 377 -1.84 20.77 -16.77
N PHE A 378 -0.87 20.47 -17.64
CA PHE A 378 -1.02 19.41 -18.62
C PHE A 378 -1.15 18.02 -17.97
N ILE A 379 -0.36 17.73 -16.92
CA ILE A 379 -0.49 16.49 -16.16
C ILE A 379 -1.88 16.38 -15.53
N ILE A 380 -2.36 17.46 -14.89
CA ILE A 380 -3.69 17.49 -14.25
C ILE A 380 -4.79 17.25 -15.29
N LEU A 381 -4.73 17.92 -16.45
CA LEU A 381 -5.69 17.73 -17.53
C LEU A 381 -5.69 16.29 -18.02
N ASN A 382 -4.52 15.70 -18.28
CA ASN A 382 -4.44 14.31 -18.74
C ASN A 382 -4.93 13.32 -17.69
N LEU A 383 -4.68 13.56 -16.40
CA LEU A 383 -5.22 12.70 -15.33
C LEU A 383 -6.75 12.70 -15.33
N LEU A 384 -7.38 13.86 -15.52
CA LEU A 384 -8.84 13.98 -15.63
C LEU A 384 -9.38 13.29 -16.88
N VAL A 385 -8.72 13.47 -18.02
CA VAL A 385 -9.07 12.79 -19.28
C VAL A 385 -8.94 11.28 -19.12
N PHE A 386 -7.85 10.76 -18.56
CA PHE A 386 -7.67 9.33 -18.32
C PHE A 386 -8.71 8.76 -17.36
N ALA A 387 -9.01 9.45 -16.26
CA ALA A 387 -10.05 9.02 -15.32
C ALA A 387 -11.42 8.89 -16.00
N PHE A 388 -11.74 9.78 -16.94
CA PHE A 388 -12.94 9.70 -17.78
C PHE A 388 -12.85 8.55 -18.79
N LEU A 389 -11.74 8.42 -19.53
CA LEU A 389 -11.58 7.37 -20.54
C LEU A 389 -11.61 5.95 -19.95
N TYR A 390 -11.11 5.77 -18.72
CA TYR A 390 -11.17 4.49 -18.01
C TYR A 390 -12.61 4.03 -17.72
N VAL A 391 -13.61 4.93 -17.73
CA VAL A 391 -15.02 4.52 -17.67
C VAL A 391 -15.36 3.61 -18.86
N PHE A 392 -14.93 3.97 -20.07
CA PHE A 392 -15.17 3.16 -21.27
C PHE A 392 -14.39 1.85 -21.24
N VAL A 393 -13.17 1.85 -20.70
CA VAL A 393 -12.38 0.63 -20.52
C VAL A 393 -13.10 -0.35 -19.59
N ARG A 394 -13.61 0.11 -18.46
CA ARG A 394 -14.39 -0.74 -17.52
C ARG A 394 -15.69 -1.27 -18.12
N ILE A 395 -16.36 -0.48 -18.97
CA ILE A 395 -17.54 -0.96 -19.70
C ILE A 395 -17.16 -2.10 -20.65
N MET A 396 -15.99 -2.02 -21.31
CA MET A 396 -15.48 -3.09 -22.15
C MET A 396 -15.14 -4.34 -21.33
N GLU A 397 -14.57 -4.21 -20.14
CA GLU A 397 -14.37 -5.33 -19.20
C GLU A 397 -15.70 -6.00 -18.83
N ALA A 398 -16.70 -5.21 -18.42
CA ALA A 398 -18.01 -5.73 -18.05
C ALA A 398 -18.75 -6.41 -19.22
N HIS A 399 -18.56 -5.93 -20.46
CA HIS A 399 -19.08 -6.63 -21.66
C HIS A 399 -18.43 -8.01 -21.86
N ALA A 400 -17.11 -8.12 -21.63
CA ALA A 400 -16.41 -9.39 -21.75
C ALA A 400 -16.85 -10.37 -20.65
N ASP A 401 -16.92 -9.92 -19.40
CA ASP A 401 -17.43 -10.71 -18.27
C ASP A 401 -18.88 -11.18 -18.53
N ALA A 402 -19.74 -10.32 -19.07
CA ALA A 402 -21.11 -10.69 -19.42
C ALA A 402 -21.20 -11.79 -20.49
N ILE A 403 -20.25 -11.87 -21.44
CA ILE A 403 -20.19 -12.99 -22.40
C ILE A 403 -19.87 -14.30 -21.67
N VAL A 404 -18.90 -14.28 -20.75
CA VAL A 404 -18.49 -15.48 -20.00
C VAL A 404 -19.66 -16.04 -19.20
N LYS A 405 -20.42 -15.15 -18.56
CA LYS A 405 -21.66 -15.55 -17.87
C LYS A 405 -22.70 -16.15 -18.82
N LYS A 406 -22.95 -15.51 -19.98
CA LYS A 406 -23.91 -16.00 -20.97
C LYS A 406 -23.58 -17.39 -21.52
N VAL A 407 -22.30 -17.73 -21.63
CA VAL A 407 -21.91 -19.08 -22.04
C VAL A 407 -21.94 -20.07 -20.89
N GLY A 408 -22.21 -19.66 -19.64
CA GLY A 408 -22.28 -20.55 -18.48
C GLY A 408 -20.93 -20.85 -17.84
N LEU A 409 -19.94 -19.95 -17.98
CA LEU A 409 -18.59 -20.09 -17.42
C LEU A 409 -18.32 -19.13 -16.23
N GLY A 410 -19.37 -18.59 -15.62
CA GLY A 410 -19.26 -17.56 -14.57
C GLY A 410 -18.55 -18.05 -13.29
N GLU A 411 -18.85 -19.27 -12.84
CA GLU A 411 -18.21 -19.87 -11.65
C GLU A 411 -16.71 -20.10 -11.89
N GLN A 412 -16.35 -20.61 -13.07
CA GLN A 412 -14.98 -20.86 -13.49
C GLN A 412 -14.19 -19.55 -13.60
N LEU A 413 -14.80 -18.47 -14.10
CA LEU A 413 -14.17 -17.16 -14.11
C LEU A 413 -13.97 -16.61 -12.69
N ALA A 414 -14.94 -16.79 -11.80
CA ALA A 414 -14.78 -16.41 -10.39
C ALA A 414 -13.62 -17.18 -9.73
N LYS A 415 -13.50 -18.48 -10.01
CA LYS A 415 -12.38 -19.33 -9.56
C LYS A 415 -11.02 -18.86 -10.13
N ALA A 416 -10.99 -18.42 -11.38
CA ALA A 416 -9.79 -17.86 -12.03
C ALA A 416 -9.40 -16.49 -11.45
N LEU A 417 -10.36 -15.59 -11.23
CA LEU A 417 -10.14 -14.28 -10.59
C LEU A 417 -9.61 -14.44 -9.16
N TYR A 418 -10.15 -15.40 -8.40
CA TYR A 418 -9.62 -15.74 -7.08
C TYR A 418 -8.17 -16.27 -7.14
N ASN A 419 -7.85 -17.13 -8.11
CA ASN A 419 -6.48 -17.60 -8.35
C ASN A 419 -5.51 -16.44 -8.56
N LEU A 420 -5.95 -15.48 -9.37
CA LEU A 420 -5.16 -14.32 -9.77
C LEU A 420 -4.94 -13.39 -8.57
N GLU A 421 -5.97 -13.07 -7.80
CA GLU A 421 -5.83 -12.25 -6.57
C GLU A 421 -4.93 -12.91 -5.55
N SER A 422 -5.00 -14.25 -5.42
CA SER A 422 -4.11 -15.01 -4.52
C SER A 422 -2.64 -14.86 -4.92
N TYR A 423 -2.32 -14.89 -6.22
CA TYR A 423 -0.96 -14.66 -6.70
C TYR A 423 -0.45 -13.23 -6.39
N TYR A 424 -1.35 -12.24 -6.28
CA TYR A 424 -1.01 -10.84 -6.03
C TYR A 424 -1.19 -10.38 -4.56
N ALA A 425 -1.57 -11.27 -3.64
CA ALA A 425 -2.01 -10.90 -2.29
C ALA A 425 -0.88 -10.36 -1.39
N LEU A 426 0.26 -11.07 -1.28
CA LEU A 426 1.42 -10.62 -0.48
C LEU A 426 2.57 -10.01 -1.32
N GLY A 427 2.51 -10.13 -2.65
CA GLY A 427 3.60 -9.68 -3.55
C GLY A 427 3.64 -8.18 -3.87
N ARG A 428 2.68 -7.37 -3.40
CA ARG A 428 2.60 -5.93 -3.69
C ARG A 428 3.31 -5.10 -2.61
N GLN A 429 4.61 -4.89 -2.76
CA GLN A 429 5.29 -3.79 -2.05
C GLN A 429 5.31 -2.56 -2.96
N VAL A 430 4.83 -1.42 -2.44
CA VAL A 430 4.84 -0.12 -3.16
C VAL A 430 4.15 -0.18 -4.54
N GLY A 431 3.07 -0.94 -4.67
CA GLY A 431 2.30 -1.05 -5.92
C GLY A 431 2.98 -1.84 -7.06
N VAL A 432 4.17 -2.41 -6.83
CA VAL A 432 4.89 -3.26 -7.78
C VAL A 432 4.81 -4.71 -7.30
N ASN A 433 4.58 -5.67 -8.22
CA ASN A 433 4.64 -7.08 -7.86
C ASN A 433 6.10 -7.55 -7.78
N VAL A 434 6.64 -7.58 -6.56
CA VAL A 434 8.02 -7.94 -6.25
C VAL A 434 8.33 -9.38 -6.63
N VAL A 435 7.33 -10.27 -6.55
CA VAL A 435 7.46 -11.70 -6.93
C VAL A 435 7.93 -11.87 -8.38
N LEU A 436 7.54 -10.95 -9.27
CA LEU A 436 7.93 -11.03 -10.68
C LEU A 436 9.31 -10.43 -10.96
N LEU A 437 9.84 -9.58 -10.07
CA LEU A 437 11.17 -8.98 -10.19
C LEU A 437 12.24 -9.82 -9.47
N ALA A 438 11.87 -10.52 -8.41
CA ALA A 438 12.76 -11.36 -7.63
C ALA A 438 13.26 -12.60 -8.43
N ASP A 439 14.42 -13.11 -8.05
CA ASP A 439 14.90 -14.43 -8.50
C ASP A 439 14.24 -15.58 -7.71
N GLU A 440 13.98 -15.34 -6.42
CA GLU A 440 13.35 -16.29 -5.53
C GLU A 440 11.85 -16.46 -5.87
N LYS A 441 11.38 -17.72 -5.84
CA LYS A 441 9.97 -18.06 -6.06
C LYS A 441 9.24 -18.15 -4.73
N LEU A 442 7.94 -17.88 -4.76
CA LEU A 442 7.07 -18.09 -3.62
C LEU A 442 7.08 -19.57 -3.22
N ASP A 443 7.31 -19.83 -1.93
CA ASP A 443 7.21 -21.19 -1.38
C ASP A 443 5.75 -21.62 -1.22
N LYS A 444 5.55 -22.91 -0.91
CA LYS A 444 4.19 -23.48 -0.78
C LYS A 444 3.42 -22.94 0.41
N LYS A 445 4.08 -22.58 1.50
CA LYS A 445 3.45 -22.10 2.74
C LYS A 445 2.89 -20.69 2.57
N HIS A 446 3.68 -19.79 2.01
CA HIS A 446 3.25 -18.45 1.66
C HIS A 446 2.22 -18.49 0.52
N GLU A 447 2.29 -19.46 -0.39
CA GLU A 447 1.20 -19.72 -1.35
C GLU A 447 -0.11 -20.05 -0.63
N ILE A 448 -0.10 -20.95 0.36
CA ILE A 448 -1.29 -21.28 1.18
C ILE A 448 -1.85 -20.03 1.88
N ILE A 449 -1.00 -19.26 2.57
CA ILE A 449 -1.40 -18.06 3.29
C ILE A 449 -2.01 -17.02 2.33
N ASN A 450 -1.42 -16.83 1.15
CA ASN A 450 -1.91 -15.95 0.11
C ASN A 450 -3.35 -16.29 -0.34
N TYR A 451 -3.64 -17.57 -0.52
CA TYR A 451 -4.98 -18.03 -0.91
C TYR A 451 -6.02 -17.74 0.16
N ILE A 452 -5.67 -17.95 1.43
CA ILE A 452 -6.58 -17.67 2.56
C ILE A 452 -6.82 -16.16 2.67
N TYR A 453 -5.76 -15.34 2.60
CA TYR A 453 -5.90 -13.89 2.67
C TYR A 453 -6.68 -13.30 1.49
N ALA A 454 -6.49 -13.81 0.27
CA ALA A 454 -7.26 -13.37 -0.89
C ALA A 454 -8.75 -13.71 -0.73
N ALA A 455 -9.09 -14.93 -0.28
CA ALA A 455 -10.47 -15.34 -0.05
C ALA A 455 -11.15 -14.46 1.00
N ARG A 456 -10.47 -14.22 2.13
CA ARG A 456 -10.95 -13.31 3.18
C ARG A 456 -11.10 -11.88 2.68
N ALA A 457 -10.13 -11.35 1.94
CA ALA A 457 -10.18 -9.99 1.41
C ALA A 457 -11.36 -9.79 0.47
N LEU A 458 -11.62 -10.74 -0.43
CA LEU A 458 -12.77 -10.70 -1.36
C LEU A 458 -14.10 -10.75 -0.59
N ASN A 459 -14.24 -11.68 0.37
CA ASN A 459 -15.43 -11.80 1.21
C ASN A 459 -15.71 -10.52 2.02
N ASN A 460 -14.65 -9.93 2.59
CA ASN A 460 -14.74 -8.68 3.35
C ASN A 460 -15.12 -7.49 2.47
N GLN A 461 -14.62 -7.43 1.24
CA GLN A 461 -15.02 -6.42 0.27
C GLN A 461 -16.49 -6.56 -0.17
N LEU A 462 -17.01 -7.79 -0.27
CA LEU A 462 -18.45 -8.03 -0.50
C LEU A 462 -19.30 -7.61 0.69
N TYR A 463 -18.82 -7.81 1.93
CA TYR A 463 -19.52 -7.37 3.13
C TYR A 463 -19.55 -5.85 3.27
N LYS A 464 -18.37 -5.22 3.23
CA LYS A 464 -18.20 -3.78 3.39
C LYS A 464 -17.07 -3.28 2.49
N PRO A 465 -17.40 -2.86 1.26
CA PRO A 465 -16.44 -2.20 0.37
C PRO A 465 -15.77 -1.00 1.04
N SER A 466 -14.45 -0.89 0.92
CA SER A 466 -13.71 0.28 1.41
C SER A 466 -14.09 1.53 0.59
N ARG A 467 -14.16 2.70 1.24
CA ARG A 467 -14.33 3.99 0.54
C ARG A 467 -13.18 4.29 -0.41
N LEU A 468 -11.98 3.80 -0.09
CA LEU A 468 -10.80 3.97 -0.93
C LEU A 468 -10.99 3.29 -2.29
N THR A 469 -11.70 2.16 -2.33
CA THR A 469 -12.05 1.44 -3.58
C THR A 469 -12.70 2.37 -4.60
N GLY A 470 -13.61 3.25 -4.16
CA GLY A 470 -14.26 4.21 -5.04
C GLY A 470 -13.29 5.23 -5.66
N LEU A 471 -12.23 5.61 -4.93
CA LEU A 471 -11.17 6.49 -5.45
C LEU A 471 -10.22 5.74 -6.38
N THR A 472 -9.91 4.47 -6.09
CA THR A 472 -8.98 3.69 -6.92
C THR A 472 -9.47 3.52 -8.36
N ILE A 473 -10.77 3.64 -8.61
CA ILE A 473 -11.36 3.52 -9.95
C ILE A 473 -11.07 4.73 -10.83
N LEU A 474 -10.71 5.88 -10.25
CA LEU A 474 -10.20 7.00 -11.05
C LEU A 474 -8.84 6.66 -11.68
N LEU A 475 -8.10 5.72 -11.08
CA LEU A 475 -6.72 5.38 -11.46
C LEU A 475 -6.56 3.97 -12.04
N ASN A 476 -7.59 3.11 -11.95
CA ASN A 476 -7.54 1.73 -12.42
C ASN A 476 -8.45 1.49 -13.63
N SER A 477 -7.91 0.85 -14.66
CA SER A 477 -8.63 0.48 -15.88
C SER A 477 -9.60 -0.70 -15.69
N HIS A 478 -9.31 -1.61 -14.76
CA HIS A 478 -10.18 -2.75 -14.46
C HIS A 478 -11.11 -2.46 -13.28
N PRO A 479 -12.37 -2.94 -13.32
CA PRO A 479 -13.24 -2.91 -12.15
C PRO A 479 -12.64 -3.71 -10.98
N PRO A 480 -13.00 -3.39 -9.73
CA PRO A 480 -12.60 -4.16 -8.56
C PRO A 480 -13.01 -5.64 -8.69
N THR A 481 -12.08 -6.54 -8.38
CA THR A 481 -12.28 -7.99 -8.59
C THR A 481 -13.49 -8.57 -7.85
N PHE A 482 -13.77 -8.11 -6.62
CA PHE A 482 -14.95 -8.56 -5.86
C PHE A 482 -16.28 -8.22 -6.56
N LEU A 483 -16.34 -7.12 -7.33
CA LEU A 483 -17.54 -6.76 -8.09
C LEU A 483 -17.71 -7.61 -9.33
N ARG A 484 -16.61 -7.93 -10.02
CA ARG A 484 -16.61 -8.86 -11.16
C ARG A 484 -17.11 -10.24 -10.70
N ILE A 485 -16.53 -10.75 -9.61
CA ILE A 485 -16.95 -12.01 -8.98
C ILE A 485 -18.43 -11.95 -8.58
N ALA A 486 -18.86 -10.88 -7.92
CA ALA A 486 -20.28 -10.71 -7.58
C ALA A 486 -21.17 -10.81 -8.82
N ASN A 487 -20.84 -10.07 -9.88
CA ASN A 487 -21.67 -10.04 -11.09
C ASN A 487 -21.71 -11.41 -11.80
N MET A 488 -20.63 -12.20 -11.72
CA MET A 488 -20.60 -13.57 -12.25
C MET A 488 -21.52 -14.51 -11.48
N LEU A 489 -21.57 -14.39 -10.15
CA LEU A 489 -22.30 -15.32 -9.27
C LEU A 489 -23.75 -14.93 -8.98
N LEU A 490 -24.18 -13.71 -9.34
CA LEU A 490 -25.58 -13.28 -9.27
C LEU A 490 -26.49 -14.15 -10.16
N ASP A 491 -27.78 -14.16 -9.91
CA ASP A 491 -28.73 -14.77 -10.85
C ASP A 491 -28.96 -13.84 -12.05
N ASP A 492 -29.43 -14.38 -13.17
CA ASP A 492 -29.46 -13.69 -14.48
C ASP A 492 -30.33 -12.42 -14.50
N ASP A 493 -31.38 -12.37 -13.67
CA ASP A 493 -32.28 -11.23 -13.50
C ASP A 493 -31.69 -10.13 -12.61
N GLU A 494 -30.70 -10.47 -11.79
CA GLU A 494 -30.07 -9.56 -10.84
C GLU A 494 -28.74 -8.95 -11.32
N VAL A 495 -28.23 -9.41 -12.47
CA VAL A 495 -26.95 -9.00 -13.04
C VAL A 495 -26.90 -7.49 -13.27
N TYR A 496 -25.81 -6.86 -12.83
CA TYR A 496 -25.56 -5.46 -13.14
C TYR A 496 -25.21 -5.29 -14.61
N SER A 497 -25.83 -4.32 -15.26
CA SER A 497 -25.43 -3.92 -16.61
C SER A 497 -24.01 -3.31 -16.60
N ALA A 498 -23.34 -3.30 -17.75
CA ALA A 498 -21.96 -2.79 -17.86
C ALA A 498 -21.79 -1.35 -17.31
N TRP A 499 -22.79 -0.49 -17.51
CA TRP A 499 -22.81 0.85 -16.94
C TRP A 499 -23.05 0.87 -15.44
N GLN A 500 -23.95 0.01 -14.94
CA GLN A 500 -24.22 -0.11 -13.52
C GLN A 500 -22.98 -0.60 -12.78
N GLU A 501 -22.32 -1.65 -13.26
CA GLU A 501 -21.09 -2.20 -12.70
C GLU A 501 -19.98 -1.13 -12.63
N THR A 502 -19.81 -0.38 -13.71
CA THR A 502 -18.79 0.68 -13.81
C THR A 502 -19.03 1.85 -12.83
N LEU A 503 -20.28 2.24 -12.60
CA LEU A 503 -20.65 3.37 -11.74
C LEU A 503 -20.96 2.97 -10.30
N LEU A 504 -21.18 1.69 -10.02
CA LEU A 504 -21.55 1.16 -8.71
C LEU A 504 -20.56 1.59 -7.62
N PRO A 505 -19.23 1.54 -7.82
CA PRO A 505 -18.28 1.96 -6.79
C PRO A 505 -18.39 3.42 -6.37
N MET A 506 -18.76 4.32 -7.30
CA MET A 506 -19.04 5.72 -6.98
C MET A 506 -20.31 5.86 -6.12
N LYS A 507 -21.28 4.95 -6.27
CA LYS A 507 -22.46 4.89 -5.41
C LYS A 507 -22.13 4.36 -4.01
N LEU A 508 -21.11 3.51 -3.88
CA LEU A 508 -20.67 2.89 -2.62
C LEU A 508 -19.95 3.86 -1.66
N PHE A 509 -19.77 5.14 -2.02
CA PHE A 509 -19.38 6.16 -1.04
C PHE A 509 -20.47 6.44 0.00
N ARG A 510 -21.76 6.23 -0.36
CA ARG A 510 -22.90 6.49 0.54
C ARG A 510 -23.23 5.25 1.36
N LYS A 511 -23.30 5.39 2.70
CA LYS A 511 -23.58 4.29 3.65
C LYS A 511 -24.85 3.50 3.29
N LYS A 512 -25.94 4.18 2.89
CA LYS A 512 -27.20 3.52 2.48
C LYS A 512 -27.01 2.53 1.33
N ASN A 513 -26.21 2.90 0.33
CA ASN A 513 -25.94 2.06 -0.83
C ASN A 513 -25.05 0.88 -0.46
N VAL A 514 -24.09 1.09 0.45
CA VAL A 514 -23.23 0.01 0.97
C VAL A 514 -24.05 -1.05 1.71
N VAL A 515 -25.00 -0.62 2.56
CA VAL A 515 -25.89 -1.54 3.28
C VAL A 515 -26.77 -2.33 2.30
N SER A 516 -27.41 -1.65 1.34
CA SER A 516 -28.23 -2.30 0.32
C SER A 516 -27.41 -3.29 -0.54
N PHE A 517 -26.18 -2.93 -0.89
CA PHE A 517 -25.27 -3.81 -1.62
C PHE A 517 -24.89 -5.04 -0.78
N SER A 518 -24.50 -4.84 0.49
CA SER A 518 -24.09 -5.92 1.39
C SER A 518 -25.19 -6.97 1.59
N HIS A 519 -26.45 -6.54 1.76
CA HIS A 519 -27.58 -7.46 1.84
C HIS A 519 -27.78 -8.26 0.55
N LYS A 520 -27.67 -7.62 -0.62
CA LYS A 520 -27.75 -8.32 -1.91
C LYS A 520 -26.61 -9.33 -2.09
N MET A 521 -25.44 -9.08 -1.49
CA MET A 521 -24.27 -9.96 -1.60
C MET A 521 -24.24 -11.08 -0.55
N GLU A 522 -25.28 -11.25 0.27
CA GLU A 522 -25.28 -12.25 1.33
C GLU A 522 -25.18 -13.68 0.80
N GLU A 523 -26.03 -14.04 -0.16
CA GLU A 523 -25.99 -15.35 -0.83
C GLU A 523 -24.70 -15.56 -1.62
N ILE A 524 -24.23 -14.49 -2.29
CA ILE A 524 -23.01 -14.50 -3.11
C ILE A 524 -21.76 -14.83 -2.28
N ARG A 525 -21.69 -14.35 -1.03
CA ARG A 525 -20.60 -14.71 -0.13
C ARG A 525 -20.59 -16.21 0.19
N GLY A 526 -21.76 -16.83 0.32
CA GLY A 526 -21.89 -18.29 0.47
C GLY A 526 -21.38 -19.04 -0.76
N LYS A 527 -21.84 -18.64 -1.96
CA LYS A 527 -21.35 -19.20 -3.25
C LYS A 527 -19.83 -19.04 -3.39
N LEU A 528 -19.29 -17.87 -3.04
CA LEU A 528 -17.85 -17.60 -3.06
C LEU A 528 -17.07 -18.49 -2.09
N ASP A 529 -17.57 -18.69 -0.88
CA ASP A 529 -16.94 -19.58 0.09
C ASP A 529 -16.81 -21.00 -0.45
N ASP A 530 -17.87 -21.54 -1.05
CA ASP A 530 -17.85 -22.87 -1.64
C ASP A 530 -16.82 -23.00 -2.78
N ILE A 531 -16.78 -22.03 -3.70
CA ILE A 531 -15.83 -22.04 -4.83
C ILE A 531 -14.39 -21.99 -4.33
N THR A 532 -14.11 -21.04 -3.45
CA THR A 532 -12.75 -20.80 -2.92
C THR A 532 -12.29 -21.99 -2.09
N ARG A 533 -13.15 -22.53 -1.22
CA ARG A 533 -12.88 -23.71 -0.38
C ARG A 533 -12.59 -24.95 -1.23
N LYS A 534 -13.44 -25.28 -2.21
CA LYS A 534 -13.24 -26.45 -3.09
C LYS A 534 -11.88 -26.35 -3.80
N LYS A 535 -11.57 -25.20 -4.39
CA LYS A 535 -10.30 -24.95 -5.08
C LYS A 535 -9.11 -25.10 -4.13
N PHE A 536 -9.20 -24.51 -2.93
CA PHE A 536 -8.13 -24.55 -1.95
C PHE A 536 -7.82 -25.98 -1.51
N VAL A 537 -8.84 -26.76 -1.17
CA VAL A 537 -8.69 -28.17 -0.77
C VAL A 537 -8.17 -29.02 -1.91
N GLU A 538 -8.65 -28.82 -3.15
CA GLU A 538 -8.14 -29.51 -4.34
C GLU A 538 -6.64 -29.23 -4.55
N LYS A 539 -6.26 -27.96 -4.46
CA LYS A 539 -4.90 -27.50 -4.74
C LYS A 539 -3.88 -27.88 -3.67
N PHE A 540 -4.25 -27.84 -2.40
CA PHE A 540 -3.35 -28.06 -1.26
C PHE A 540 -3.65 -29.36 -0.50
N SER A 541 -4.26 -30.34 -1.19
CA SER A 541 -4.67 -31.62 -0.60
C SER A 541 -3.52 -32.41 0.04
N LYS A 542 -2.26 -32.19 -0.38
CA LYS A 542 -1.09 -32.88 0.16
C LYS A 542 -0.57 -32.22 1.45
N GLU A 543 -0.74 -30.92 1.56
CA GLU A 543 -0.28 -30.08 2.66
C GLU A 543 -1.31 -29.98 3.81
N ILE A 544 -2.59 -30.16 3.49
CA ILE A 544 -3.66 -30.23 4.50
C ILE A 544 -3.60 -31.61 5.18
N HIS A 545 -2.99 -31.66 6.36
CA HIS A 545 -3.01 -32.84 7.21
C HIS A 545 -4.27 -32.83 8.09
N GLY A 546 -5.17 -33.80 7.90
CA GLY A 546 -6.42 -33.89 8.66
C GLY A 546 -7.58 -33.15 8.00
N ASP A 547 -8.47 -32.57 8.80
CA ASP A 547 -9.59 -31.75 8.31
C ASP A 547 -9.20 -30.27 8.19
N LEU A 548 -9.92 -29.54 7.34
CA LEU A 548 -9.64 -28.12 7.10
C LEU A 548 -9.69 -27.27 8.38
N PRO A 549 -10.66 -27.44 9.31
CA PRO A 549 -10.67 -26.72 10.58
C PRO A 549 -9.39 -26.91 11.41
N SER A 550 -8.92 -28.13 11.61
CA SER A 550 -7.70 -28.38 12.40
C SER A 550 -6.46 -27.80 11.72
N PHE A 551 -6.40 -27.86 10.38
CA PHE A 551 -5.34 -27.22 9.62
C PHE A 551 -5.35 -25.69 9.79
N LEU A 552 -6.51 -25.06 9.74
CA LEU A 552 -6.65 -23.61 9.95
C LEU A 552 -6.31 -23.20 11.39
N GLU A 553 -6.60 -24.07 12.36
CA GLU A 553 -6.22 -23.89 13.76
C GLU A 553 -4.70 -23.92 13.94
N MET A 554 -4.02 -24.90 13.32
CA MET A 554 -2.55 -25.00 13.31
C MET A 554 -1.88 -23.71 12.80
N LEU A 555 -2.41 -23.12 11.72
CA LEU A 555 -1.85 -21.89 11.13
C LEU A 555 -1.96 -20.65 12.02
N ARG A 556 -2.83 -20.65 13.05
CA ARG A 556 -3.06 -19.53 13.98
C ARG A 556 -3.14 -18.16 13.31
N LEU A 557 -3.93 -18.04 12.24
CA LEU A 557 -4.02 -16.83 11.40
C LEU A 557 -4.65 -15.60 12.09
N HIS A 558 -5.13 -15.72 13.33
CA HIS A 558 -5.97 -14.76 14.05
C HIS A 558 -5.22 -13.67 14.85
N TRP A 559 -3.98 -13.36 14.47
CA TRP A 559 -3.13 -12.27 15.00
C TRP A 559 -3.87 -10.93 15.18
N ASN A 560 -4.48 -10.73 16.36
CA ASN A 560 -4.94 -9.48 17.03
C ASN A 560 -5.93 -9.74 18.18
N LYS A 561 -6.41 -10.97 18.41
CA LYS A 561 -7.72 -11.17 19.06
C LYS A 561 -7.88 -12.32 20.05
N ASP A 562 -6.84 -13.11 20.33
CA ASP A 562 -6.89 -14.10 21.43
C ASP A 562 -7.06 -13.43 22.79
N ASN A 563 -6.48 -12.24 22.93
CA ASN A 563 -6.59 -11.39 24.13
C ASN A 563 -8.04 -11.00 24.49
N CYS A 564 -9.02 -11.24 23.60
CA CYS A 564 -10.43 -10.99 23.88
C CYS A 564 -11.16 -12.22 24.41
N VAL A 565 -10.60 -13.43 24.26
CA VAL A 565 -11.22 -14.67 24.75
C VAL A 565 -11.27 -14.65 26.28
N GLY A 566 -12.42 -15.02 26.84
CA GLY A 566 -12.71 -14.96 28.28
C GLY A 566 -13.08 -13.57 28.81
N ARG A 567 -12.94 -12.50 28.00
CA ARG A 567 -13.20 -11.11 28.40
C ARG A 567 -14.52 -10.60 27.84
N GLN A 568 -15.09 -9.61 28.52
CA GLN A 568 -16.23 -8.84 28.03
C GLN A 568 -15.77 -7.79 27.01
N VAL A 569 -16.52 -7.67 25.93
CA VAL A 569 -16.21 -6.76 24.81
C VAL A 569 -17.48 -6.11 24.28
N LEU A 570 -17.33 -4.90 23.77
CA LEU A 570 -18.28 -4.30 22.86
C LEU A 570 -17.95 -4.73 21.43
N ALA A 571 -18.82 -5.56 20.87
CA ALA A 571 -18.79 -5.94 19.47
C ALA A 571 -19.55 -4.89 18.65
N ILE A 572 -18.80 -4.10 17.87
CA ILE A 572 -19.37 -3.06 17.02
C ILE A 572 -19.39 -3.56 15.59
N ASP A 573 -20.58 -3.74 15.02
CA ASP A 573 -20.72 -4.14 13.63
C ASP A 573 -20.16 -3.06 12.68
N LYS A 574 -19.28 -3.45 11.77
CA LYS A 574 -18.62 -2.49 10.87
C LYS A 574 -19.59 -1.88 9.86
N LEU A 575 -20.68 -2.54 9.50
CA LEU A 575 -21.61 -2.13 8.44
C LEU A 575 -22.70 -1.19 8.99
N LEU A 576 -23.50 -1.70 9.92
CA LEU A 576 -24.64 -1.04 10.53
C LEU A 576 -24.23 -0.13 11.69
N GLU A 577 -23.06 -0.38 12.31
CA GLU A 577 -22.60 0.28 13.55
C GLU A 577 -23.50 -0.04 14.76
N LEU A 578 -24.20 -1.18 14.71
CA LEU A 578 -24.88 -1.78 15.85
C LEU A 578 -23.84 -2.26 16.86
N VAL A 579 -24.16 -2.12 18.13
CA VAL A 579 -23.26 -2.44 19.24
C VAL A 579 -23.91 -3.54 20.06
N LYS A 580 -23.13 -4.56 20.43
CA LYS A 580 -23.57 -5.61 21.34
C LYS A 580 -22.54 -5.78 22.44
N HIS A 581 -23.00 -5.86 23.68
CA HIS A 581 -22.16 -6.18 24.83
C HIS A 581 -22.16 -7.69 25.08
N VAL A 582 -21.01 -8.32 24.88
CA VAL A 582 -20.89 -9.79 24.86
C VAL A 582 -19.60 -10.24 25.53
N LYS A 583 -19.61 -11.43 26.11
CA LYS A 583 -18.42 -12.11 26.66
C LYS A 583 -17.96 -13.15 25.66
N ILE A 584 -16.73 -13.03 25.14
CA ILE A 584 -16.20 -14.03 24.22
C ILE A 584 -15.83 -15.27 25.02
N THR A 585 -16.41 -16.42 24.68
CA THR A 585 -16.17 -17.71 25.35
C THR A 585 -15.06 -18.51 24.67
N GLY A 586 -14.91 -18.38 23.36
CA GLY A 586 -13.90 -19.11 22.61
C GLY A 586 -13.87 -18.75 21.12
N ILE A 587 -13.00 -19.47 20.40
CA ILE A 587 -12.85 -19.39 18.95
C ILE A 587 -13.26 -20.74 18.38
N GLN A 588 -14.11 -20.74 17.36
CA GLN A 588 -14.46 -21.96 16.62
C GLN A 588 -13.95 -21.85 15.18
N TYR A 589 -13.16 -22.83 14.76
CA TYR A 589 -12.71 -22.97 13.38
C TYR A 589 -13.78 -23.62 12.51
N ARG A 590 -13.91 -23.13 11.27
CA ARG A 590 -14.92 -23.58 10.33
C ARG A 590 -14.31 -24.29 9.14
N ASN A 591 -15.13 -25.10 8.49
CA ASN A 591 -14.82 -25.63 7.17
C ASN A 591 -15.06 -24.56 6.09
N SER A 592 -14.33 -23.45 6.17
CA SER A 592 -14.42 -22.27 5.31
C SER A 592 -13.06 -21.59 5.27
N ILE A 593 -12.68 -21.03 4.13
CA ILE A 593 -11.45 -20.21 4.03
C ILE A 593 -11.74 -18.72 3.91
N THR A 594 -12.97 -18.33 3.55
CA THR A 594 -13.40 -16.93 3.56
C THR A 594 -13.72 -16.43 4.97
N VAL A 595 -14.21 -17.33 5.84
CA VAL A 595 -14.46 -17.13 7.27
C VAL A 595 -13.86 -18.31 8.05
N PRO A 596 -12.52 -18.38 8.16
CA PRO A 596 -11.83 -19.53 8.75
C PRO A 596 -12.13 -19.75 10.24
N TRP A 597 -12.48 -18.71 10.98
CA TRP A 597 -12.92 -18.83 12.37
C TRP A 597 -13.98 -17.78 12.73
N VAL A 598 -14.75 -18.09 13.77
CA VAL A 598 -15.74 -17.20 14.39
C VAL A 598 -15.50 -17.10 15.90
N TYR A 599 -15.86 -15.96 16.48
CA TYR A 599 -15.95 -15.84 17.94
C TYR A 599 -17.28 -16.40 18.42
N MET A 600 -17.20 -17.23 19.45
CA MET A 600 -18.34 -17.61 20.27
C MET A 600 -18.48 -16.62 21.40
N ALA A 601 -19.68 -16.09 21.62
CA ALA A 601 -19.91 -15.14 22.69
C ALA A 601 -21.28 -15.26 23.33
N ASP A 602 -21.32 -15.03 24.64
CA ASP A 602 -22.53 -14.99 25.44
C ASP A 602 -22.98 -13.53 25.63
N ARG A 603 -24.29 -13.27 25.63
CA ARG A 603 -24.81 -11.93 25.94
C ARG A 603 -24.68 -11.66 27.43
N VAL A 604 -24.21 -10.46 27.79
CA VAL A 604 -23.92 -10.11 29.20
C VAL A 604 -25.15 -9.56 29.93
N ASN A 605 -26.14 -9.01 29.21
CA ASN A 605 -27.27 -8.27 29.79
C ASN A 605 -28.67 -8.82 29.42
N ASP A 606 -28.76 -9.95 28.71
CA ASP A 606 -30.02 -10.48 28.16
C ASP A 606 -30.44 -11.75 28.93
N GLU A 607 -31.24 -11.61 29.99
CA GLU A 607 -31.73 -12.76 30.79
C GLU A 607 -32.82 -13.59 30.06
N SER A 608 -33.24 -13.18 28.87
CA SER A 608 -34.38 -13.80 28.16
C SER A 608 -34.19 -13.92 26.64
N SER A 609 -33.25 -14.74 26.15
CA SER A 609 -33.43 -15.43 24.85
C SER A 609 -32.32 -16.44 24.58
N SER A 610 -32.72 -17.69 24.31
CA SER A 610 -31.94 -18.83 23.76
C SER A 610 -30.54 -19.06 24.32
N ASN A 611 -30.32 -20.22 24.95
CA ASN A 611 -28.99 -20.73 25.38
C ASN A 611 -27.95 -20.93 24.24
N ASP A 612 -28.21 -20.44 23.03
CA ASP A 612 -27.32 -20.60 21.89
C ASP A 612 -26.29 -19.46 21.86
N PRO A 613 -24.99 -19.77 21.85
CA PRO A 613 -23.93 -18.77 21.79
C PRO A 613 -24.02 -17.94 20.50
N LEU A 614 -23.78 -16.63 20.60
CA LEU A 614 -23.75 -15.74 19.45
C LEU A 614 -22.45 -15.95 18.67
N GLU A 615 -22.59 -16.29 17.39
CA GLU A 615 -21.46 -16.39 16.47
C GLU A 615 -21.17 -15.02 15.84
N MET A 616 -19.90 -14.60 15.89
CA MET A 616 -19.47 -13.33 15.30
C MET A 616 -18.28 -13.53 14.38
N ASN A 617 -18.40 -13.05 13.15
CA ASN A 617 -17.27 -13.01 12.23
C ASN A 617 -16.28 -11.90 12.66
N PRO A 618 -15.02 -12.24 12.97
CA PRO A 618 -13.96 -11.30 13.33
C PRO A 618 -13.80 -10.15 12.35
N ASP A 619 -13.93 -10.39 11.06
CA ASP A 619 -13.67 -9.40 10.04
C ASP A 619 -14.82 -8.40 9.89
N HIS A 620 -16.02 -8.77 10.36
CA HIS A 620 -17.23 -7.94 10.31
C HIS A 620 -17.41 -7.07 11.56
N VAL A 621 -16.77 -7.40 12.68
CA VAL A 621 -16.91 -6.68 13.96
C VAL A 621 -15.60 -6.02 14.41
N ASP A 622 -15.72 -4.80 14.91
CA ASP A 622 -14.67 -4.16 15.72
C ASP A 622 -14.91 -4.52 17.18
N LEU A 623 -13.96 -5.23 17.78
CA LEU A 623 -14.01 -5.58 19.20
C LEU A 623 -13.32 -4.48 20.02
N LYS A 624 -13.98 -4.07 21.11
CA LYS A 624 -13.41 -3.16 22.11
C LYS A 624 -13.55 -3.78 23.49
N LEU A 625 -12.44 -3.99 24.17
CA LEU A 625 -12.40 -4.49 25.54
C LEU A 625 -13.13 -3.51 26.46
N VAL A 626 -14.14 -4.03 27.17
CA VAL A 626 -14.93 -3.32 28.17
C VAL A 626 -15.47 -4.37 29.13
N GLN A 627 -15.11 -4.30 30.42
CA GLN A 627 -15.65 -5.20 31.43
C GLN A 627 -16.50 -4.45 32.46
N ASN A 628 -17.66 -5.03 32.80
CA ASN A 628 -18.46 -4.59 33.93
C ASN A 628 -17.70 -4.83 35.24
N GLY A 629 -17.81 -3.91 36.18
CA GLY A 629 -17.10 -3.90 37.46
C GLY A 629 -15.75 -3.20 37.42
N GLU A 630 -15.22 -2.85 36.25
CA GLU A 630 -13.94 -2.15 36.14
C GLU A 630 -14.06 -0.64 36.44
N THR A 631 -13.04 -0.11 37.09
CA THR A 631 -12.94 1.28 37.50
C THR A 631 -12.09 2.05 36.50
N TYR A 632 -12.71 3.03 35.84
CA TYR A 632 -12.08 3.91 34.87
C TYR A 632 -11.80 5.29 35.48
N LEU A 633 -10.70 5.90 35.05
CA LEU A 633 -10.23 7.19 35.54
C LEU A 633 -10.44 8.26 34.45
N ILE A 634 -11.48 9.07 34.61
CA ILE A 634 -11.89 10.09 33.62
C ILE A 634 -11.16 11.42 33.89
N LYS A 635 -10.81 12.16 32.82
CA LYS A 635 -10.21 13.50 32.96
C LYS A 635 -11.15 14.39 33.77
N LYS A 636 -10.65 14.89 34.92
CA LYS A 636 -11.32 15.60 36.04
C LYS A 636 -11.64 14.73 37.28
N GLU A 637 -10.65 13.99 37.79
CA GLU A 637 -10.56 13.39 39.14
C GLU A 637 -11.67 12.42 39.60
N LYS A 638 -12.73 12.18 38.82
CA LYS A 638 -13.77 11.20 39.17
C LYS A 638 -13.35 9.79 38.75
N GLN A 639 -13.26 8.89 39.74
CA GLN A 639 -13.19 7.45 39.53
C GLN A 639 -14.60 6.93 39.28
N VAL A 640 -14.78 6.19 38.19
CA VAL A 640 -16.11 5.75 37.77
C VAL A 640 -16.07 4.25 37.48
N THR A 641 -16.87 3.48 38.21
CA THR A 641 -16.96 2.01 38.09
C THR A 641 -18.09 1.66 37.14
N LEU A 642 -17.76 0.98 36.03
CA LEU A 642 -18.75 0.58 35.03
C LEU A 642 -19.67 -0.50 35.60
N GLU A 643 -20.94 -0.22 35.78
CA GLU A 643 -21.91 -1.23 36.22
C GLU A 643 -22.48 -1.97 35.02
N GLU A 644 -22.90 -1.21 34.00
CA GLU A 644 -23.59 -1.76 32.84
C GLU A 644 -23.37 -0.88 31.61
N VAL A 645 -23.17 -1.50 30.46
CA VAL A 645 -23.27 -0.81 29.17
C VAL A 645 -24.71 -0.90 28.69
N LEU A 646 -25.36 0.26 28.50
CA LEU A 646 -26.71 0.32 27.96
C LEU A 646 -26.67 0.04 26.46
N ASP A 647 -27.64 -0.74 25.98
CA ASP A 647 -27.74 -1.09 24.56
C ASP A 647 -28.04 0.15 23.71
N GLY A 648 -26.98 0.71 23.13
CA GLY A 648 -27.09 1.76 22.13
C GLY A 648 -27.41 1.18 20.75
N LYS A 649 -28.48 1.66 20.10
CA LYS A 649 -28.79 1.29 18.70
C LYS A 649 -27.67 1.67 17.73
N LYS A 650 -26.76 2.60 18.08
CA LYS A 650 -25.63 3.03 17.24
C LYS A 650 -24.41 3.36 18.08
N LYS A 651 -23.23 3.19 17.49
CA LYS A 651 -21.90 3.53 18.06
C LYS A 651 -21.78 4.93 18.71
N LYS A 652 -22.52 5.93 18.24
CA LYS A 652 -22.47 7.31 18.78
C LYS A 652 -23.38 7.56 19.98
N ASP A 653 -24.35 6.67 20.18
CA ASP A 653 -25.42 6.79 21.17
C ASP A 653 -25.23 5.77 22.31
N ILE A 654 -24.01 5.19 22.44
CA ILE A 654 -23.70 4.26 23.52
C ILE A 654 -23.55 5.07 24.81
N GLU A 655 -24.39 4.73 25.77
CA GLU A 655 -24.36 5.23 27.12
C GLU A 655 -23.96 4.10 28.07
N CYS A 656 -23.25 4.46 29.12
CA CYS A 656 -22.76 3.55 30.13
C CYS A 656 -23.34 4.00 31.48
N ASN A 657 -23.93 3.07 32.22
CA ASN A 657 -24.30 3.27 33.62
C ASN A 657 -23.05 3.07 34.46
N VAL A 658 -22.70 4.10 35.22
CA VAL A 658 -21.44 4.13 35.93
C VAL A 658 -21.68 4.65 37.34
N LYS A 659 -21.06 3.99 38.31
CA LYS A 659 -21.10 4.40 39.70
C LYS A 659 -19.91 5.30 40.00
N ILE A 660 -20.16 6.51 40.47
CA ILE A 660 -19.09 7.45 40.85
C ILE A 660 -18.63 7.09 42.27
N ARG A 661 -17.33 6.87 42.47
CA ARG A 661 -16.79 6.58 43.80
C ARG A 661 -17.00 7.79 44.72
N GLY A 662 -17.76 7.61 45.81
CA GLY A 662 -18.06 8.66 46.79
C GLY A 662 -19.47 9.26 46.69
N GLU A 663 -20.28 8.87 45.69
CA GLU A 663 -21.69 9.22 45.57
C GLU A 663 -22.52 7.92 45.44
N ASP A 664 -23.67 7.82 46.11
CA ASP A 664 -24.61 6.68 45.95
C ASP A 664 -25.46 6.78 44.68
N ASN A 665 -25.37 7.90 43.95
CA ASN A 665 -26.11 8.12 42.72
C ASN A 665 -25.44 7.42 41.53
N ARG A 666 -26.28 6.78 40.71
CA ARG A 666 -25.90 6.30 39.38
C ARG A 666 -25.93 7.48 38.41
N ASP A 667 -24.90 7.59 37.58
CA ASP A 667 -24.84 8.57 36.50
C ASP A 667 -24.66 7.85 35.16
N THR A 668 -25.09 8.51 34.09
CA THR A 668 -25.03 7.97 32.73
C THR A 668 -24.01 8.78 31.94
N ILE A 669 -22.94 8.12 31.48
CA ILE A 669 -21.89 8.78 30.70
C ILE A 669 -21.77 8.17 29.31
N LYS A 670 -21.34 8.98 28.34
CA LYS A 670 -21.11 8.50 26.98
C LYS A 670 -19.88 7.60 26.92
N TYR A 671 -19.98 6.46 26.25
CA TYR A 671 -18.86 5.54 26.01
C TYR A 671 -17.63 6.23 25.41
N SER A 672 -17.82 7.31 24.63
CA SER A 672 -16.71 8.11 24.08
C SER A 672 -15.71 8.60 25.12
N LEU A 673 -16.12 8.75 26.38
CA LEU A 673 -15.24 9.17 27.49
C LEU A 673 -14.33 8.03 27.96
N ILE A 674 -14.83 6.78 27.92
CA ILE A 674 -14.16 5.57 28.43
C ILE A 674 -13.43 4.80 27.32
N LYS A 675 -13.88 4.87 26.07
CA LYS A 675 -13.47 4.06 24.88
C LYS A 675 -11.97 3.80 24.67
N ASN A 676 -11.09 4.62 25.25
CA ASN A 676 -9.64 4.54 25.10
C ASN A 676 -8.90 4.67 26.45
N GLN A 677 -9.56 4.39 27.57
CA GLN A 677 -8.95 4.40 28.90
C GLN A 677 -8.69 2.98 29.36
N LEU A 678 -7.53 2.77 29.98
CA LEU A 678 -7.25 1.53 30.71
C LEU A 678 -7.91 1.61 32.08
N SER A 679 -8.47 0.49 32.52
CA SER A 679 -9.05 0.34 33.87
C SER A 679 -7.96 0.18 34.92
N LYS A 680 -8.28 0.44 36.19
CA LYS A 680 -7.37 0.15 37.31
C LYS A 680 -7.09 -1.34 37.43
N GLU A 681 -8.10 -2.15 37.19
CA GLU A 681 -8.05 -3.60 37.25
C GLU A 681 -7.09 -4.16 36.19
N PHE A 682 -7.00 -3.53 35.00
CA PHE A 682 -5.97 -3.86 34.02
C PHE A 682 -4.57 -3.72 34.62
N PHE A 683 -4.24 -2.60 35.28
CA PHE A 683 -2.91 -2.41 35.88
C PHE A 683 -2.65 -3.37 37.05
N LYS A 684 -3.68 -3.69 37.84
CA LYS A 684 -3.57 -4.69 38.90
C LYS A 684 -3.30 -6.09 38.34
N ALA A 685 -3.92 -6.44 37.22
CA ALA A 685 -3.72 -7.70 36.52
C ALA A 685 -2.33 -7.82 35.86
N LEU A 686 -1.57 -6.71 35.73
CA LEU A 686 -0.21 -6.77 35.23
C LEU A 686 0.76 -7.45 36.20
N VAL A 687 0.45 -7.56 37.50
CA VAL A 687 1.34 -8.24 38.46
C VAL A 687 1.53 -9.70 38.04
N GLY A 688 2.79 -10.13 37.86
CA GLY A 688 3.18 -11.42 37.28
C GLY A 688 3.28 -11.43 35.74
N SER A 689 2.96 -10.33 35.05
CA SER A 689 3.06 -10.19 33.59
C SER A 689 4.34 -9.45 33.16
N PRO A 690 4.84 -9.66 31.93
CA PRO A 690 6.06 -9.03 31.42
C PRO A 690 5.82 -7.57 30.96
N ILE A 691 6.51 -6.61 31.53
CA ILE A 691 6.60 -5.22 31.08
C ILE A 691 7.70 -5.12 30.03
N PHE A 692 7.34 -4.74 28.81
CA PHE A 692 8.30 -4.50 27.73
C PHE A 692 8.76 -3.04 27.77
N TRP A 693 9.94 -2.79 28.30
CA TRP A 693 10.47 -1.44 28.35
C TRP A 693 11.40 -1.17 27.18
N ASN A 694 11.01 -0.20 26.35
CA ASN A 694 11.88 0.31 25.31
C ASN A 694 12.70 1.48 25.84
N ASN A 695 13.99 1.22 26.05
CA ASN A 695 14.96 2.23 26.51
C ASN A 695 15.58 3.03 25.35
N ASN A 696 15.00 2.95 24.15
CA ASN A 696 15.53 3.43 22.87
C ASN A 696 16.80 2.72 22.37
N GLU A 697 17.39 1.79 23.09
CA GLU A 697 18.52 0.98 22.63
C GLU A 697 18.02 -0.41 22.20
N ALA A 698 17.47 -1.16 23.15
CA ALA A 698 16.80 -2.43 22.95
C ALA A 698 15.46 -2.48 23.69
N ILE A 699 14.74 -3.59 23.54
CA ILE A 699 13.59 -3.88 24.39
C ILE A 699 14.09 -4.75 25.52
N GLU A 700 13.96 -4.25 26.75
CA GLU A 700 14.23 -5.02 27.95
C GLU A 700 12.93 -5.55 28.53
N VAL A 701 12.97 -6.78 29.03
CA VAL A 701 11.80 -7.43 29.64
C VAL A 701 11.92 -7.38 31.16
N PHE A 702 10.90 -6.86 31.82
CA PHE A 702 10.78 -6.81 33.28
C PHE A 702 9.54 -7.59 33.70
N GLU A 703 9.62 -8.43 34.72
CA GLU A 703 8.44 -9.03 35.34
C GLU A 703 7.81 -8.04 36.32
N CYS A 704 6.52 -7.74 36.19
CA CYS A 704 5.84 -6.85 37.12
C CYS A 704 5.67 -7.54 38.49
N VAL A 705 6.28 -6.99 39.53
CA VAL A 705 6.25 -7.55 40.89
C VAL A 705 5.21 -6.85 41.76
N ASP A 706 5.01 -5.54 41.56
CA ASP A 706 4.13 -4.74 42.42
C ASP A 706 3.48 -3.58 41.65
N PHE A 707 2.32 -3.16 42.13
CA PHE A 707 1.50 -2.08 41.60
C PHE A 707 1.10 -1.13 42.73
N MET A 708 1.50 0.14 42.63
CA MET A 708 1.09 1.18 43.56
C MET A 708 -0.11 1.94 42.99
N ASP A 709 -1.28 1.77 43.61
CA ASP A 709 -2.53 2.44 43.21
C ASP A 709 -2.48 3.96 43.47
N ALA A 710 -3.17 4.72 42.62
CA ALA A 710 -3.27 6.17 42.73
C ALA A 710 -4.64 6.71 42.28
N GLU A 711 -4.95 7.96 42.59
CA GLU A 711 -6.23 8.58 42.23
C GLU A 711 -6.32 8.98 40.75
N SER A 712 -5.17 9.12 40.08
CA SER A 712 -5.04 9.47 38.66
C SER A 712 -4.17 8.43 37.95
N ILE A 713 -4.48 8.13 36.68
CA ILE A 713 -3.65 7.23 35.83
C ILE A 713 -2.20 7.71 35.80
N LYS A 714 -2.03 9.04 35.90
CA LYS A 714 -0.74 9.70 35.85
C LYS A 714 0.19 9.34 37.00
N ASP A 715 -0.37 9.01 38.16
CA ASP A 715 0.40 8.81 39.38
C ASP A 715 0.58 7.31 39.70
N ILE A 716 0.20 6.43 38.77
CA ILE A 716 0.38 4.98 38.87
C ILE A 716 1.87 4.64 38.73
N ILE A 717 2.36 3.81 39.65
CA ILE A 717 3.74 3.30 39.62
C ILE A 717 3.71 1.78 39.50
N LEU A 718 4.40 1.25 38.50
CA LEU A 718 4.68 -0.19 38.34
C LEU A 718 6.08 -0.51 38.84
N VAL A 719 6.25 -1.61 39.56
CA VAL A 719 7.56 -2.11 39.98
C VAL A 719 7.89 -3.35 39.17
N GLY A 720 8.89 -3.25 38.29
CA GLY A 720 9.35 -4.36 37.47
C GLY A 720 10.69 -4.91 37.96
N LYS A 721 10.88 -6.22 37.87
CA LYS A 721 12.16 -6.90 38.09
C LYS A 721 12.70 -7.40 36.76
N LYS A 722 13.90 -6.97 36.37
CA LYS A 722 14.50 -7.28 35.07
C LYS A 722 14.76 -8.78 34.93
N HIS A 723 14.38 -9.32 33.78
CA HIS A 723 14.66 -10.71 33.42
C HIS A 723 16.18 -10.92 33.26
N GLY A 724 16.73 -12.00 33.81
CA GLY A 724 18.15 -12.33 33.75
C GLY A 724 18.99 -11.88 34.95
N ASN A 725 19.04 -10.58 35.28
CA ASN A 725 19.87 -10.06 36.38
C ASN A 725 19.08 -9.73 37.68
N GLY A 726 17.74 -9.70 37.61
CA GLY A 726 16.87 -9.47 38.77
C GLY A 726 16.84 -8.03 39.30
N GLU A 727 17.36 -7.07 38.54
CA GLU A 727 17.38 -5.65 38.93
C GLU A 727 15.96 -5.07 39.02
N THR A 728 15.61 -4.48 40.15
CA THR A 728 14.28 -3.86 40.35
C THR A 728 14.25 -2.41 39.90
N ARG A 729 13.25 -2.04 39.11
CA ARG A 729 13.01 -0.68 38.60
C ARG A 729 11.57 -0.23 38.83
N LYS A 730 11.40 1.05 39.18
CA LYS A 730 10.08 1.69 39.27
C LYS A 730 9.76 2.45 37.99
N PHE A 731 8.57 2.24 37.45
CA PHE A 731 8.05 2.89 36.25
C PHE A 731 6.86 3.78 36.63
N ASP A 732 7.11 5.08 36.69
CA ASP A 732 6.07 6.10 36.88
C ASP A 732 5.40 6.39 35.53
N ILE A 733 4.13 5.99 35.38
CA ILE A 733 3.40 6.01 34.11
C ILE A 733 3.32 7.40 33.48
N VAL A 734 3.38 8.49 34.27
CA VAL A 734 3.43 9.87 33.72
C VAL A 734 4.59 10.09 32.77
N ASN A 735 5.71 9.41 33.02
CA ASN A 735 6.95 9.58 32.28
C ASN A 735 7.04 8.66 31.04
N TYR A 736 6.07 7.78 30.84
CA TYR A 736 6.07 6.81 29.74
C TYR A 736 4.83 6.96 28.84
N ARG A 737 5.04 6.68 27.55
CA ARG A 737 3.99 6.26 26.64
C ARG A 737 3.84 4.76 26.77
N PHE A 738 2.60 4.30 26.74
CA PHE A 738 2.30 2.88 26.78
C PHE A 738 1.50 2.43 25.57
N ASN A 739 1.75 1.21 25.14
CA ASN A 739 0.93 0.48 24.17
C ASN A 739 0.56 -0.88 24.78
N THR A 740 -0.59 -1.41 24.36
CA THR A 740 -1.11 -2.70 24.82
C THR A 740 -1.44 -3.57 23.61
N GLY A 741 -1.33 -4.88 23.74
CA GLY A 741 -1.70 -5.82 22.68
C GLY A 741 -0.61 -6.13 21.66
N ARG A 742 0.27 -5.17 21.33
CA ARG A 742 1.29 -5.34 20.27
C ARG A 742 2.62 -4.66 20.56
N LEU A 743 3.69 -5.40 20.31
CA LEU A 743 5.08 -4.97 20.36
C LEU A 743 5.71 -5.14 18.98
N VAL A 744 6.26 -4.05 18.43
CA VAL A 744 7.06 -4.09 17.20
C VAL A 744 8.51 -3.82 17.57
N LEU A 745 9.37 -4.78 17.27
CA LEU A 745 10.81 -4.69 17.51
C LEU A 745 11.54 -4.61 16.17
N VAL A 746 12.02 -3.43 15.81
CA VAL A 746 12.87 -3.24 14.63
C VAL A 746 14.31 -3.59 14.99
N ILE A 747 14.93 -4.46 14.19
CA ILE A 747 16.31 -4.88 14.37
C ILE A 747 17.23 -3.93 13.62
N HIS A 748 18.20 -3.36 14.33
CA HIS A 748 19.20 -2.45 13.77
C HIS A 748 20.55 -3.16 13.65
N SER A 749 21.29 -2.86 12.58
CA SER A 749 22.64 -3.39 12.31
C SER A 749 23.76 -2.73 13.13
N ASP A 750 23.43 -1.98 14.18
CA ASP A 750 24.44 -1.34 15.04
C ASP A 750 24.70 -2.27 16.24
N ASP A 751 25.94 -2.76 16.34
CA ASP A 751 26.37 -3.78 17.30
C ASP A 751 26.01 -3.46 18.76
N ARG A 752 25.88 -2.17 19.09
CA ARG A 752 25.49 -1.72 20.44
C ARG A 752 24.13 -2.24 20.90
N TYR A 753 23.26 -2.61 19.97
CA TYR A 753 21.91 -3.10 20.27
C TYR A 753 21.80 -4.63 20.25
N HIS A 754 22.77 -5.33 19.65
CA HIS A 754 22.71 -6.77 19.42
C HIS A 754 22.50 -7.56 20.71
N GLN A 755 23.22 -7.20 21.78
CA GLN A 755 23.07 -7.89 23.06
C GLN A 755 21.64 -7.84 23.59
N GLY A 756 21.00 -6.66 23.54
CA GLY A 756 19.62 -6.52 24.02
C GLY A 756 18.60 -7.25 23.13
N TYR A 757 18.86 -7.37 21.83
CA TYR A 757 18.04 -8.20 20.94
C TYR A 757 18.19 -9.69 21.25
N PHE A 758 19.41 -10.18 21.50
CA PHE A 758 19.63 -11.57 21.90
C PHE A 758 18.99 -11.90 23.25
N ASP A 759 19.06 -10.98 24.23
CA ASP A 759 18.42 -11.16 25.53
C ASP A 759 16.89 -11.26 25.39
N PHE A 760 16.29 -10.42 24.53
CA PHE A 760 14.86 -10.49 24.22
C PHE A 760 14.48 -11.81 23.52
N LEU A 761 15.25 -12.24 22.52
CA LEU A 761 15.00 -13.50 21.80
C LEU A 761 15.17 -14.73 22.72
N ARG A 762 16.12 -14.69 23.67
CA ARG A 762 16.27 -15.73 24.69
C ARG A 762 15.06 -15.79 25.61
N TRP A 763 14.52 -14.64 26.01
CA TRP A 763 13.26 -14.61 26.77
C TRP A 763 12.10 -15.22 25.95
N CYS A 764 12.00 -14.92 24.66
CA CYS A 764 11.00 -15.54 23.78
C CYS A 764 11.16 -17.06 23.68
N MET A 765 12.40 -17.56 23.63
CA MET A 765 12.72 -18.99 23.63
C MET A 765 12.29 -19.66 24.94
N GLU A 766 12.66 -19.09 26.09
CA GLU A 766 12.33 -19.63 27.43
C GLU A 766 10.82 -19.67 27.70
N GLN A 767 10.07 -18.72 27.15
CA GLN A 767 8.62 -18.60 27.31
C GLN A 767 7.83 -19.25 26.16
N GLU A 768 8.50 -19.89 25.20
CA GLU A 768 7.93 -20.47 23.98
C GLU A 768 6.97 -19.54 23.22
N VAL A 769 7.33 -18.27 23.16
CA VAL A 769 6.48 -17.20 22.62
C VAL A 769 6.45 -17.27 21.10
N LEU A 770 5.24 -17.27 20.55
CA LEU A 770 5.00 -17.16 19.10
C LEU A 770 5.01 -15.69 18.68
N PHE A 771 5.81 -15.33 17.67
CA PHE A 771 5.86 -13.99 17.08
C PHE A 771 5.93 -14.08 15.55
N LYS A 772 5.64 -12.97 14.87
CA LYS A 772 5.91 -12.84 13.44
C LYS A 772 7.30 -12.29 13.21
N LEU A 773 8.08 -13.01 12.43
CA LEU A 773 9.40 -12.63 11.96
C LEU A 773 9.29 -12.08 10.55
N PHE A 774 9.81 -10.87 10.33
CA PHE A 774 9.94 -10.29 9.01
C PHE A 774 11.41 -10.22 8.61
N LEU A 775 11.76 -10.89 7.51
CA LEU A 775 13.12 -10.92 6.96
C LEU A 775 13.29 -9.84 5.88
N LYS A 776 14.52 -9.41 5.65
CA LYS A 776 14.91 -8.50 4.55
C LYS A 776 14.97 -9.23 3.20
N LYS A 777 13.95 -10.03 2.88
CA LYS A 777 13.81 -10.77 1.63
C LYS A 777 12.71 -10.16 0.74
N PRO A 778 12.83 -10.25 -0.58
CA PRO A 778 11.83 -9.72 -1.51
C PRO A 778 10.53 -10.56 -1.54
N VAL A 779 10.64 -11.86 -1.26
CA VAL A 779 9.53 -12.83 -1.15
C VAL A 779 9.80 -13.78 0.02
N ASN A 780 8.78 -14.52 0.45
CA ASN A 780 8.87 -15.46 1.59
C ASN A 780 9.44 -14.79 2.85
N ASN A 781 9.01 -13.57 3.13
CA ASN A 781 9.65 -12.70 4.09
C ASN A 781 8.91 -12.65 5.43
N ASP A 782 7.71 -13.19 5.56
CA ASP A 782 6.91 -13.17 6.79
C ASP A 782 6.66 -14.58 7.33
N HIS A 783 7.24 -14.88 8.49
CA HIS A 783 7.16 -16.19 9.13
C HIS A 783 6.46 -16.08 10.49
N SER A 784 5.62 -17.05 10.84
CA SER A 784 5.03 -17.14 12.18
C SER A 784 5.78 -18.20 12.95
N CYS A 785 6.69 -17.82 13.84
CA CYS A 785 7.67 -18.75 14.40
C CYS A 785 7.91 -18.56 15.90
N LYS A 786 8.50 -19.59 16.49
CA LYS A 786 9.12 -19.56 17.83
C LYS A 786 10.64 -19.60 17.68
N VAL A 787 11.36 -19.12 18.69
CA VAL A 787 12.83 -19.27 18.74
C VAL A 787 13.16 -20.68 19.23
N SER A 788 13.97 -21.43 18.48
CA SER A 788 14.48 -22.75 18.87
C SER A 788 15.85 -22.66 19.53
N SER A 789 16.74 -21.82 18.99
CA SER A 789 18.06 -21.60 19.56
C SER A 789 18.61 -20.21 19.22
N VAL A 790 19.48 -19.69 20.08
CA VAL A 790 20.16 -18.40 19.90
C VAL A 790 21.66 -18.62 20.11
N ASP A 791 22.46 -18.39 19.07
CA ASP A 791 23.93 -18.35 19.17
C ASP A 791 24.44 -16.90 19.11
N PRO A 792 24.77 -16.28 20.25
CA PRO A 792 25.28 -14.90 20.29
C PRO A 792 26.68 -14.75 19.67
N ILE A 793 27.45 -15.83 19.57
CA ILE A 793 28.85 -15.79 19.09
C ILE A 793 28.88 -15.90 17.56
N GLY A 794 28.09 -16.82 17.00
CA GLY A 794 27.90 -16.95 15.55
C GLY A 794 26.97 -15.91 14.94
N GLY A 795 26.14 -15.25 15.76
CA GLY A 795 25.13 -14.29 15.31
C GLY A 795 23.97 -14.92 14.56
N THR A 796 23.83 -16.25 14.65
CA THR A 796 22.79 -17.06 14.01
C THR A 796 21.70 -17.40 15.00
N ILE A 797 20.46 -17.39 14.51
CA ILE A 797 19.26 -17.69 15.28
C ILE A 797 18.49 -18.75 14.51
N GLU A 798 18.11 -19.82 15.20
CA GLU A 798 17.23 -20.85 14.66
C GLU A 798 15.79 -20.61 15.12
N PHE A 799 14.88 -20.62 14.17
CA PHE A 799 13.45 -20.48 14.37
C PHE A 799 12.72 -21.73 13.91
N GLU A 800 11.60 -22.03 14.55
CA GLU A 800 10.66 -23.08 14.15
C GLU A 800 9.33 -22.42 13.78
N ASP A 801 8.94 -22.56 12.51
CA ASP A 801 7.70 -21.99 11.95
C ASP A 801 6.47 -22.84 12.36
N THR A 802 5.27 -22.26 12.24
CA THR A 802 3.97 -22.94 12.43
C THR A 802 3.76 -24.21 11.61
N PHE A 803 4.54 -24.40 10.55
CA PHE A 803 4.57 -25.61 9.73
C PHE A 803 5.69 -26.60 10.16
N GLU A 804 6.29 -26.41 11.33
CA GLU A 804 7.36 -27.25 11.93
C GLU A 804 8.68 -27.30 11.15
N ASP A 805 8.90 -26.38 10.19
CA ASP A 805 10.19 -26.26 9.51
C ASP A 805 11.15 -25.38 10.31
N ARG A 806 12.43 -25.73 10.25
CA ARG A 806 13.51 -24.94 10.80
C ARG A 806 13.99 -23.89 9.82
N LEU A 807 14.09 -22.65 10.30
CA LEU A 807 14.60 -21.50 9.59
C LEU A 807 15.82 -20.98 10.34
N GLU A 808 16.95 -20.88 9.65
CA GLU A 808 18.14 -20.21 10.18
C GLU A 808 18.23 -18.80 9.58
N ALA A 809 18.40 -17.78 10.42
CA ALA A 809 18.64 -16.41 9.97
C ALA A 809 19.66 -15.71 10.87
N LYS A 810 20.42 -14.79 10.27
CA LYS A 810 21.29 -13.88 11.03
C LYS A 810 20.52 -12.67 11.50
N LEU A 811 20.97 -12.05 12.59
CA LEU A 811 20.34 -10.84 13.14
C LEU A 811 20.21 -9.71 12.09
N ASP A 812 21.23 -9.53 11.24
CA ASP A 812 21.21 -8.52 10.18
C ASP A 812 20.20 -8.82 9.05
N GLU A 813 19.77 -10.07 8.89
CA GLU A 813 18.77 -10.47 7.89
C GLU A 813 17.34 -10.23 8.38
N ILE A 814 17.15 -9.95 9.66
CA ILE A 814 15.86 -9.66 10.28
C ILE A 814 15.57 -8.16 10.12
N ASP A 815 14.38 -7.85 9.61
CA ASP A 815 13.89 -6.48 9.49
C ASP A 815 13.21 -6.04 10.80
N TYR A 816 12.14 -6.76 11.17
CA TYR A 816 11.46 -6.55 12.45
C TYR A 816 10.73 -7.80 12.93
N LEU A 817 10.47 -7.81 14.23
CA LEU A 817 9.67 -8.83 14.92
C LEU A 817 8.38 -8.18 15.40
N LEU A 818 7.26 -8.88 15.25
CA LEU A 818 5.96 -8.46 15.76
C LEU A 818 5.45 -9.50 16.77
N LEU A 819 5.35 -9.07 18.01
CA LEU A 819 4.84 -9.87 19.12
C LEU A 819 3.49 -9.32 19.58
N GLU A 820 2.49 -10.19 19.76
CA GLU A 820 1.26 -9.86 20.46
C GLU A 820 1.37 -10.25 21.94
N HIS A 821 0.88 -9.40 22.84
CA HIS A 821 1.00 -9.63 24.28
C HIS A 821 -0.18 -9.04 25.05
N ASP A 822 -0.53 -9.67 26.17
CA ASP A 822 -1.56 -9.19 27.09
C ASP A 822 -1.08 -8.09 28.06
N SER A 823 0.23 -7.82 28.07
CA SER A 823 0.84 -6.86 28.98
C SER A 823 0.98 -5.45 28.39
N ILE A 824 1.91 -4.66 28.94
CA ILE A 824 2.18 -3.27 28.57
C ILE A 824 3.59 -3.11 27.99
N SER A 825 3.70 -2.32 26.91
CA SER A 825 4.98 -1.86 26.39
C SER A 825 5.18 -0.39 26.71
N LEU A 826 6.27 -0.02 27.37
CA LEU A 826 6.57 1.33 27.83
C LEU A 826 7.69 1.98 27.00
N LYS A 827 7.51 3.25 26.64
CA LYS A 827 8.53 4.09 25.98
C LYS A 827 8.65 5.42 26.72
N GLY A 828 9.84 5.82 27.14
CA GLY A 828 10.03 7.07 27.88
C GLY A 828 9.67 8.32 27.07
N ILE A 829 9.06 9.34 27.69
CA ILE A 829 8.67 10.61 27.02
C ILE A 829 9.87 11.58 26.89
N GLU A 830 10.81 11.54 27.85
CA GLU A 830 12.11 12.22 27.73
C GLU A 830 12.90 11.80 26.47
N ASN A 831 12.49 10.65 25.93
CA ASN A 831 13.08 9.97 24.82
C ASN A 831 12.46 10.34 23.46
N GLU A 832 11.47 11.24 23.44
CA GLU A 832 10.80 11.73 22.23
C GLU A 832 11.35 13.09 21.75
N SER A 833 11.27 13.31 20.44
CA SER A 833 11.56 14.60 19.80
C SER A 833 10.50 15.64 20.09
N PHE A 834 10.85 16.92 19.91
CA PHE A 834 9.87 18.00 20.00
C PHE A 834 8.71 17.77 19.03
N MET A 835 9.00 17.31 17.81
CA MET A 835 7.97 17.00 16.81
C MET A 835 7.13 15.79 17.17
N GLN A 836 7.72 14.76 17.78
CA GLN A 836 6.93 13.64 18.30
C GLN A 836 5.98 14.13 19.39
N LYS A 837 6.48 14.90 20.36
CA LYS A 837 5.65 15.50 21.43
C LYS A 837 4.55 16.42 20.87
N LEU A 838 4.87 17.23 19.86
CA LEU A 838 3.94 18.13 19.20
C LEU A 838 2.90 17.38 18.35
N ALA A 839 3.31 16.38 17.57
CA ALA A 839 2.41 15.53 16.80
C ALA A 839 1.41 14.81 17.71
N TYR A 840 1.88 14.33 18.87
CA TYR A 840 1.01 13.78 19.92
C TYR A 840 0.13 14.82 20.62
N ALA A 841 0.55 16.09 20.69
CA ALA A 841 -0.23 17.16 21.32
C ALA A 841 -1.30 17.74 20.37
N ILE A 842 -0.98 17.90 19.08
CA ILE A 842 -1.88 18.36 18.01
C ILE A 842 -2.90 17.29 17.67
N GLY A 843 -2.45 16.02 17.63
CA GLY A 843 -3.36 14.91 17.56
C GLY A 843 -4.05 14.70 18.91
N GLU A 844 -5.32 15.06 19.04
CA GLU A 844 -6.27 14.30 19.88
C GLU A 844 -6.42 12.82 19.44
N LEU A 845 -5.39 12.25 18.81
CA LEU A 845 -5.24 10.83 18.53
C LEU A 845 -4.71 10.16 19.80
N ARG A 846 -5.66 9.92 20.72
CA ARG A 846 -5.66 8.85 21.74
C ARG A 846 -5.54 7.44 21.11
N HIS A 847 -4.96 7.36 19.92
CA HIS A 847 -5.13 6.33 18.92
C HIS A 847 -3.76 6.08 18.30
N SER A 848 -3.22 4.90 18.58
CA SER A 848 -2.49 4.11 17.58
C SER A 848 -1.53 4.91 16.70
N ILE A 849 -0.47 5.47 17.28
CA ILE A 849 0.81 5.33 16.60
C ILE A 849 1.33 4.00 17.13
N ALA A 850 0.87 2.92 16.50
CA ALA A 850 1.67 1.70 16.49
C ALA A 850 3.04 2.19 16.06
N TRP A 851 4.02 2.02 16.96
CA TRP A 851 5.44 2.10 16.69
C TRP A 851 5.67 1.98 15.19
N ILE A 852 5.97 3.10 14.50
CA ILE A 852 6.11 3.10 13.04
C ILE A 852 7.45 2.42 12.74
N PRO A 853 7.50 1.23 12.12
CA PRO A 853 8.37 1.00 10.99
C PRO A 853 7.66 1.49 9.72
N ARG A 854 8.47 1.87 8.74
CA ARG A 854 8.01 2.25 7.40
C ARG A 854 7.37 1.08 6.66
#